data_AF-G3VJQ0-F1
#
_entry.id   AF-G3VJQ0-F1
#
_cell.length_a   1.000
_cell.length_b   1.000
_cell.length_c   1.000
_cell.angle_alpha   90.00
_cell.angle_beta   90.00
_cell.angle_gamma   90.00
#
_symmetry.space_group_name_H-M   'P 1'
#
loop_
_entity.id
_entity.type
_entity.pdbx_description
1 polymer ?
#
loop_
_entity_poly.entity_id
_entity_poly.type
_entity_poly.pdbx_seq_one_letter_code
_entity_poly.pdbx_strand_id
1 'polypeptide(L)'
;MSDKISYYKFKNLRPSQMLLQALALIQQNEDIEEALRQIRILSRNRGKKTTVELLKLLTAYCDEKFDLDKELKELETIPPKKHDDFLLGYPTRRISCAVVNTPSPCVNKTVGHIEDLEIKIEECFHQFECLLRERFESPIKVQEIEGYIFPKPSDFHARFFTKEDGNLKHQTVTVLADAIHLIRTLETDRKDAADALIEQRLRKRLICSKIDGLSFWRLQKLPFAVQQEHETCSSEILELQGNLEKEMQKLKKLKNLVSKEEATTMTLKRDVQFMKEHKPLLEEKLFVETEILRKLYEKRDEALASCQAVRDALDQILFQYQLTIRMSKKEKERMVRDLKVAEENLDRTEKDLKNTQQVFKHYCTEVEKVKKSLDLQKEELHFLRKNRQETRTKVNELTTKLIELKKVVYLNSEKIKKLEEECETSLNEYQDAKKLWTSEIRKLQNEFAIVFRKADSLMKKNKLIEKENQAAVQKIRNSISKKRDHIMNVHELKILKSQYDETFEKLLRDIAHVTNIYNITKVKTDEWEQRLMEERKKFMLLEAYFKKLIRDQTGLAIMIKNRMETVMAEHEEQKRYMEVKKEDALQALSEMEAPFQELLEEVARVKELKDEQIETIQALEVHKEEVVRRRTQIQMEYVQRKSEMLEAIVTSKKRRVTLAKEIELAKTTIVTLTKEIKHTKEELETKRDEKIFLDEKLGKLREIYEFAKYNRSNYKELFDMLIDELKILEVRMSQERKALDNSLMSRKEILQTKTESNKVVVKQIR
;
A
#
# COMPACT_ATOMS: atom_id res chain seq x y z
N MET A 1 -4.12 -67.31 -18.41
CA MET A 1 -5.00 -68.32 -19.04
C MET A 1 -5.81 -68.97 -17.93
N SER A 2 -7.12 -69.22 -18.06
CA SER A 2 -8.03 -68.77 -19.12
C SER A 2 -9.39 -68.40 -18.53
N ASP A 3 -9.90 -67.32 -19.08
CA ASP A 3 -11.20 -66.70 -18.88
C ASP A 3 -12.43 -67.63 -19.08
N LYS A 4 -13.51 -67.30 -18.35
CA LYS A 4 -14.95 -67.37 -18.73
C LYS A 4 -15.65 -68.74 -18.85
N ILE A 5 -16.97 -68.87 -18.64
CA ILE A 5 -18.02 -68.07 -17.95
C ILE A 5 -19.17 -69.04 -17.62
N SER A 6 -19.84 -68.90 -16.47
CA SER A 6 -21.32 -68.90 -16.32
C SER A 6 -21.78 -69.21 -14.89
N TYR A 7 -21.82 -68.19 -14.03
CA TYR A 7 -22.91 -68.02 -13.06
C TYR A 7 -23.09 -66.53 -12.74
N TYR A 8 -23.67 -65.82 -13.71
CA TYR A 8 -24.27 -64.50 -13.55
C TYR A 8 -25.36 -64.57 -12.44
N LYS A 9 -25.62 -63.60 -11.56
CA LYS A 9 -25.18 -62.18 -11.47
C LYS A 9 -25.67 -61.58 -10.14
N PHE A 10 -24.88 -61.49 -9.07
CA PHE A 10 -25.18 -60.65 -7.88
C PHE A 10 -23.98 -60.55 -6.92
N LYS A 11 -23.20 -59.45 -7.02
CA LYS A 11 -22.35 -58.82 -5.98
C LYS A 11 -21.42 -57.78 -6.61
N ASN A 12 -21.99 -56.66 -7.02
CA ASN A 12 -21.27 -55.41 -7.34
C ASN A 12 -22.31 -54.29 -7.50
N LEU A 13 -22.68 -53.65 -6.40
CA LEU A 13 -23.47 -52.40 -6.34
C LEU A 13 -22.97 -51.58 -5.16
N ARG A 14 -22.89 -50.26 -5.33
CA ARG A 14 -22.44 -49.33 -4.28
C ARG A 14 -23.53 -49.19 -3.19
N PRO A 15 -23.18 -48.83 -1.94
CA PRO A 15 -24.17 -48.54 -0.89
C PRO A 15 -25.23 -47.50 -1.32
N SER A 16 -24.83 -46.51 -2.13
CA SER A 16 -25.74 -45.50 -2.68
C SER A 16 -26.77 -46.03 -3.70
N GLN A 17 -26.52 -47.19 -4.33
CA GLN A 17 -27.50 -47.82 -5.22
C GLN A 17 -28.43 -48.81 -4.49
N MET A 18 -28.01 -49.38 -3.36
CA MET A 18 -28.93 -50.12 -2.49
C MET A 18 -29.97 -49.20 -1.83
N LEU A 19 -29.59 -47.97 -1.48
CA LEU A 19 -30.52 -46.95 -0.98
C LEU A 19 -31.52 -46.48 -2.05
N LEU A 20 -31.07 -46.27 -3.30
CA LEU A 20 -31.97 -45.92 -4.40
C LEU A 20 -32.94 -47.06 -4.77
N GLN A 21 -32.52 -48.32 -4.67
CA GLN A 21 -33.40 -49.46 -4.91
C GLN A 21 -34.35 -49.75 -3.73
N ALA A 22 -33.97 -49.41 -2.50
CA ALA A 22 -34.87 -49.43 -1.34
C ALA A 22 -35.92 -48.30 -1.41
N LEU A 23 -35.57 -47.11 -1.87
CA LEU A 23 -36.51 -46.00 -2.08
C LEU A 23 -37.48 -46.28 -3.24
N ALA A 24 -37.02 -46.92 -4.32
CA ALA A 24 -37.91 -47.34 -5.41
C ALA A 24 -38.97 -48.37 -4.99
N LEU A 25 -38.65 -49.24 -4.03
CA LEU A 25 -39.61 -50.21 -3.46
C LEU A 25 -40.60 -49.60 -2.44
N ILE A 26 -40.36 -48.37 -1.97
CA ILE A 26 -41.29 -47.62 -1.12
C ILE A 26 -42.31 -46.83 -1.98
N GLN A 27 -42.01 -46.58 -3.26
CA GLN A 27 -42.87 -45.83 -4.18
C GLN A 27 -43.82 -46.71 -5.03
N GLN A 28 -44.04 -47.98 -4.67
CA GLN A 28 -44.94 -48.91 -5.39
C GLN A 28 -46.09 -49.49 -4.54
N ASN A 29 -46.44 -48.86 -3.41
CA ASN A 29 -47.64 -49.21 -2.63
C ASN A 29 -48.65 -48.04 -2.64
N GLU A 30 -49.53 -48.02 -3.64
CA GLU A 30 -50.65 -47.06 -3.70
C GLU A 30 -51.60 -47.20 -2.48
N ASP A 31 -51.68 -48.40 -1.88
CA ASP A 31 -52.51 -48.71 -0.71
C ASP A 31 -52.12 -47.98 0.59
N ILE A 32 -50.90 -47.41 0.67
CA ILE A 32 -50.45 -46.67 1.88
C ILE A 32 -50.68 -45.16 1.74
N GLU A 33 -50.68 -44.60 0.53
CA GLU A 33 -50.99 -43.18 0.33
C GLU A 33 -52.48 -42.88 0.54
N GLU A 34 -53.36 -43.81 0.16
CA GLU A 34 -54.80 -43.70 0.38
C GLU A 34 -55.16 -43.80 1.88
N ALA A 35 -54.49 -44.69 2.63
CA ALA A 35 -54.62 -44.78 4.09
C ALA A 35 -54.18 -43.48 4.79
N LEU A 36 -53.10 -42.85 4.34
CA LEU A 36 -52.62 -41.58 4.90
C LEU A 36 -53.48 -40.37 4.50
N ARG A 37 -54.17 -40.41 3.34
CA ARG A 37 -55.18 -39.41 2.98
C ARG A 37 -56.42 -39.50 3.88
N GLN A 38 -56.91 -40.71 4.17
CA GLN A 38 -58.05 -40.88 5.09
C GLN A 38 -57.71 -40.40 6.52
N ILE A 39 -56.50 -40.67 7.01
CA ILE A 39 -56.05 -40.18 8.34
C ILE A 39 -55.92 -38.65 8.40
N ARG A 40 -55.52 -37.98 7.31
CA ARG A 40 -55.41 -36.51 7.25
C ARG A 40 -56.76 -35.77 7.23
N ILE A 41 -57.83 -36.42 6.78
CA ILE A 41 -59.19 -35.83 6.79
C ILE A 41 -59.80 -35.89 8.21
N LEU A 42 -59.46 -36.92 9.00
CA LEU A 42 -60.00 -37.11 10.35
C LEU A 42 -59.40 -36.18 11.42
N SER A 43 -58.19 -35.63 11.22
CA SER A 43 -57.52 -34.82 12.26
C SER A 43 -57.89 -33.34 12.29
N ARG A 44 -58.70 -32.84 11.33
CA ARG A 44 -58.92 -31.38 11.16
C ARG A 44 -60.29 -30.86 11.60
N ASN A 45 -61.28 -31.72 11.87
CA ASN A 45 -62.64 -31.32 12.21
C ASN A 45 -63.00 -31.58 13.68
N ARG A 46 -62.78 -30.59 14.55
CA ARG A 46 -63.32 -30.59 15.92
C ARG A 46 -64.80 -30.20 15.91
N GLY A 47 -65.70 -31.13 16.25
CA GLY A 47 -67.07 -30.79 16.67
C GLY A 47 -68.17 -31.78 16.25
N LYS A 48 -68.91 -32.26 17.25
CA LYS A 48 -70.26 -32.89 17.21
C LYS A 48 -70.53 -34.11 16.30
N LYS A 49 -69.73 -34.43 15.27
CA LYS A 49 -69.95 -35.62 14.43
C LYS A 49 -69.36 -36.92 15.02
N THR A 50 -68.17 -36.86 15.60
CA THR A 50 -67.49 -38.03 16.18
C THR A 50 -68.26 -38.70 17.31
N THR A 51 -69.05 -37.95 18.11
CA THR A 51 -69.94 -38.54 19.12
C THR A 51 -71.13 -39.31 18.51
N VAL A 52 -71.61 -38.93 17.32
CA VAL A 52 -72.73 -39.64 16.64
C VAL A 52 -72.23 -40.89 15.93
N GLU A 53 -71.02 -40.85 15.36
CA GLU A 53 -70.39 -42.02 14.71
C GLU A 53 -69.87 -43.03 15.73
N LEU A 54 -69.33 -42.60 16.89
CA LEU A 54 -69.01 -43.49 18.00
C LEU A 54 -70.25 -44.11 18.65
N LEU A 55 -71.37 -43.38 18.77
CA LEU A 55 -72.63 -43.96 19.24
C LEU A 55 -73.16 -45.01 18.25
N LYS A 56 -73.08 -44.77 16.93
CA LYS A 56 -73.46 -45.77 15.91
C LYS A 56 -72.58 -47.01 15.92
N LEU A 57 -71.28 -46.87 16.16
CA LEU A 57 -70.37 -48.01 16.31
C LEU A 57 -70.61 -48.79 17.62
N LEU A 58 -70.99 -48.11 18.70
CA LEU A 58 -71.41 -48.76 19.94
C LEU A 58 -72.79 -49.44 19.82
N THR A 59 -73.70 -48.93 18.96
CA THR A 59 -74.93 -49.68 18.63
C THR A 59 -74.60 -50.94 17.82
N ALA A 60 -73.70 -50.83 16.83
CA ALA A 60 -73.33 -51.96 15.97
C ALA A 60 -72.45 -53.05 16.64
N TYR A 61 -71.91 -52.81 17.85
CA TYR A 61 -71.09 -53.78 18.57
C TYR A 61 -71.83 -54.50 19.73
N CYS A 62 -73.10 -54.16 19.96
CA CYS A 62 -73.94 -54.82 20.97
C CYS A 62 -74.88 -55.90 20.38
N ASP A 63 -75.01 -55.99 19.05
CA ASP A 63 -76.06 -56.77 18.39
C ASP A 63 -75.68 -58.23 18.03
N GLU A 64 -74.51 -58.74 18.42
CA GLU A 64 -74.08 -60.12 18.04
C GLU A 64 -74.28 -61.22 19.10
N LYS A 65 -74.68 -60.91 20.35
CA LYS A 65 -75.04 -61.95 21.35
C LYS A 65 -76.07 -61.49 22.39
N PHE A 66 -77.34 -61.30 22.00
CA PHE A 66 -78.51 -61.58 22.85
C PHE A 66 -79.79 -61.58 21.98
N ASP A 67 -80.25 -62.77 21.58
CA ASP A 67 -81.41 -62.98 20.69
C ASP A 67 -82.73 -62.93 21.48
N LEU A 68 -83.11 -61.72 21.91
CA LEU A 68 -84.29 -61.49 22.76
C LEU A 68 -85.62 -61.84 22.07
N ASP A 69 -85.66 -61.82 20.74
CA ASP A 69 -86.82 -62.19 19.93
C ASP A 69 -87.09 -63.71 19.89
N LYS A 70 -86.16 -64.52 20.40
CA LYS A 70 -86.29 -65.97 20.47
C LYS A 70 -86.94 -66.46 21.77
N GLU A 71 -86.68 -65.80 22.90
CA GLU A 71 -87.38 -66.11 24.17
C GLU A 71 -88.78 -65.48 24.24
N LEU A 72 -89.01 -64.33 23.58
CA LEU A 72 -90.36 -63.74 23.49
C LEU A 72 -91.36 -64.61 22.70
N LYS A 73 -90.89 -65.44 21.76
CA LYS A 73 -91.74 -66.37 21.00
C LYS A 73 -92.20 -67.61 21.78
N GLU A 74 -91.55 -67.95 22.89
CA GLU A 74 -91.99 -69.07 23.75
C GLU A 74 -93.02 -68.63 24.81
N LEU A 75 -93.27 -67.32 24.94
CA LEU A 75 -94.29 -66.75 25.83
C LEU A 75 -95.67 -66.52 25.16
N GLU A 76 -95.78 -66.66 23.83
CA GLU A 76 -97.06 -66.53 23.11
C GLU A 76 -97.92 -67.82 23.08
N THR A 77 -97.44 -68.94 23.63
CA THR A 77 -98.16 -70.22 23.64
C THR A 77 -98.69 -70.65 25.02
N ILE A 78 -99.65 -69.90 25.58
CA ILE A 78 -100.72 -70.42 26.48
C ILE A 78 -101.95 -69.48 26.39
N PRO A 79 -103.21 -69.99 26.32
CA PRO A 79 -104.37 -69.16 25.96
C PRO A 79 -104.89 -68.24 27.09
N PRO A 80 -105.60 -67.16 26.76
CA PRO A 80 -106.15 -66.24 27.75
C PRO A 80 -107.25 -66.90 28.58
N LYS A 81 -107.00 -67.12 29.87
CA LYS A 81 -108.05 -67.52 30.81
C LYS A 81 -108.75 -66.30 31.39
N LYS A 82 -109.98 -66.14 30.93
CA LYS A 82 -111.02 -65.27 31.47
C LYS A 82 -111.04 -65.30 33.00
N HIS A 83 -111.29 -64.13 33.60
CA HIS A 83 -111.97 -64.06 34.88
C HIS A 83 -113.43 -64.50 34.67
N ASP A 84 -113.68 -65.82 34.67
CA ASP A 84 -115.03 -66.35 34.77
C ASP A 84 -115.39 -66.47 36.26
N ASP A 85 -116.44 -65.74 36.67
CA ASP A 85 -117.04 -65.82 38.00
C ASP A 85 -117.50 -67.26 38.29
N PHE A 86 -116.70 -68.00 39.05
CA PHE A 86 -117.16 -69.24 39.66
C PHE A 86 -118.07 -68.93 40.86
N LEU A 87 -119.28 -68.48 40.54
CA LEU A 87 -120.46 -68.63 41.37
C LEU A 87 -120.60 -70.12 41.69
N LEU A 88 -120.03 -70.54 42.81
CA LEU A 88 -120.22 -71.87 43.38
C LEU A 88 -121.66 -71.97 43.92
N GLY A 89 -122.59 -72.11 42.98
CA GLY A 89 -123.95 -72.52 43.26
C GLY A 89 -123.92 -73.83 44.02
N TYR A 90 -124.27 -73.76 45.30
CA TYR A 90 -124.55 -74.95 46.10
C TYR A 90 -125.63 -75.76 45.39
N PRO A 91 -125.41 -77.06 45.09
CA PRO A 91 -126.51 -77.93 44.69
C PRO A 91 -127.55 -77.90 45.80
N THR A 92 -128.77 -77.49 45.44
CA THR A 92 -129.85 -77.33 46.40
C THR A 92 -130.12 -78.66 47.08
N ARG A 93 -129.75 -78.71 48.36
CA ARG A 93 -130.09 -79.72 49.35
C ARG A 93 -131.53 -80.19 49.09
N ARG A 94 -131.73 -81.40 48.54
CA ARG A 94 -133.04 -82.07 48.62
C ARG A 94 -133.25 -82.43 50.09
N ILE A 95 -133.90 -81.52 50.82
CA ILE A 95 -134.24 -81.70 52.23
C ILE A 95 -135.40 -82.70 52.30
N SER A 96 -135.04 -83.98 52.22
CA SER A 96 -135.86 -85.09 52.65
C SER A 96 -134.94 -86.26 53.01
N CYS A 97 -134.79 -86.49 54.33
CA CYS A 97 -134.29 -87.74 54.93
C CYS A 97 -132.77 -87.99 54.98
N ALA A 98 -131.99 -87.10 55.64
CA ALA A 98 -130.58 -87.38 55.97
C ALA A 98 -130.13 -86.96 57.39
N VAL A 99 -130.97 -86.35 58.22
CA VAL A 99 -130.59 -85.82 59.56
C VAL A 99 -131.70 -85.99 60.61
N VAL A 100 -132.45 -87.10 60.55
CA VAL A 100 -133.41 -87.47 61.60
C VAL A 100 -133.35 -88.98 61.79
N ASN A 101 -133.29 -89.46 63.03
CA ASN A 101 -133.32 -90.90 63.36
C ASN A 101 -134.72 -91.54 63.20
N THR A 102 -135.61 -90.91 62.43
CA THR A 102 -136.90 -91.46 62.02
C THR A 102 -136.76 -92.04 60.61
N PRO A 103 -137.33 -93.22 60.31
CA PRO A 103 -137.29 -93.73 58.94
C PRO A 103 -137.97 -92.75 57.99
N SER A 104 -137.54 -92.72 56.72
CA SER A 104 -138.07 -91.76 55.75
C SER A 104 -139.57 -91.97 55.52
N PRO A 105 -140.33 -90.96 55.05
CA PRO A 105 -141.76 -91.13 54.77
C PRO A 105 -142.07 -92.28 53.80
N CYS A 106 -141.17 -92.62 52.87
CA CYS A 106 -141.32 -93.81 52.02
C CYS A 106 -141.00 -95.12 52.74
N VAL A 107 -140.02 -95.16 53.66
CA VAL A 107 -139.81 -96.33 54.54
C VAL A 107 -141.00 -96.51 55.47
N ASN A 108 -141.44 -95.46 56.18
CA ASN A 108 -142.62 -95.52 57.06
C ASN A 108 -143.90 -95.89 56.30
N LYS A 109 -144.08 -95.44 55.05
CA LYS A 109 -145.20 -95.87 54.21
C LYS A 109 -145.15 -97.38 53.92
N THR A 110 -143.99 -97.91 53.55
CA THR A 110 -143.83 -99.35 53.30
C THR A 110 -143.95 -100.17 54.60
N VAL A 111 -143.47 -99.67 55.74
CA VAL A 111 -143.67 -100.28 57.06
C VAL A 111 -145.16 -100.30 57.43
N GLY A 112 -145.86 -99.17 57.30
CA GLY A 112 -147.31 -99.12 57.53
C GLY A 112 -148.10 -100.03 56.58
N HIS A 113 -147.68 -100.16 55.32
CA HIS A 113 -148.25 -101.14 54.38
C HIS A 113 -148.02 -102.61 54.83
N ILE A 114 -146.94 -102.90 55.58
CA ILE A 114 -146.66 -104.23 56.16
C ILE A 114 -147.50 -104.44 57.42
N GLU A 115 -147.57 -103.45 58.31
CA GLU A 115 -148.41 -103.47 59.52
C GLU A 115 -149.91 -103.65 59.18
N ASP A 116 -150.41 -102.92 58.16
CA ASP A 116 -151.76 -103.07 57.60
C ASP A 116 -152.03 -104.44 56.96
N LEU A 117 -150.97 -105.18 56.59
CA LEU A 117 -151.05 -106.55 56.09
C LEU A 117 -151.07 -107.56 57.24
N GLU A 118 -150.24 -107.36 58.27
CA GLU A 118 -150.24 -108.20 59.48
C GLU A 118 -151.62 -108.18 60.17
N ILE A 119 -152.21 -107.01 60.39
CA ILE A 119 -153.54 -106.86 61.02
C ILE A 119 -154.61 -107.67 60.26
N LYS A 120 -154.63 -107.61 58.92
CA LYS A 120 -155.61 -108.34 58.10
C LYS A 120 -155.37 -109.85 58.08
N ILE A 121 -154.12 -110.29 58.23
CA ILE A 121 -153.79 -111.70 58.40
C ILE A 121 -154.32 -112.20 59.75
N GLU A 122 -154.11 -111.43 60.82
CA GLU A 122 -154.62 -111.75 62.18
C GLU A 122 -156.16 -111.79 62.24
N GLU A 123 -156.86 -110.81 61.65
CA GLU A 123 -158.33 -110.81 61.56
C GLU A 123 -158.87 -112.06 60.85
N CYS A 124 -158.19 -112.50 59.78
CA CYS A 124 -158.56 -113.71 59.02
C CYS A 124 -158.43 -114.99 59.88
N PHE A 125 -157.36 -115.09 60.70
CA PHE A 125 -157.22 -116.18 61.66
C PHE A 125 -158.26 -116.12 62.78
N HIS A 126 -158.61 -114.92 63.28
CA HIS A 126 -159.55 -114.78 64.39
C HIS A 126 -160.99 -115.19 64.02
N GLN A 127 -161.44 -114.90 62.79
CA GLN A 127 -162.72 -115.39 62.26
C GLN A 127 -162.78 -116.93 62.23
N PHE A 128 -161.65 -117.58 61.97
CA PHE A 128 -161.53 -119.04 61.93
C PHE A 128 -161.71 -119.68 63.33
N GLU A 129 -161.21 -119.04 64.38
CA GLU A 129 -161.36 -119.51 65.77
C GLU A 129 -162.78 -119.36 66.31
N CYS A 130 -163.49 -118.28 65.97
CA CYS A 130 -164.87 -118.07 66.43
C CYS A 130 -165.83 -119.16 65.93
N LEU A 131 -165.73 -119.53 64.65
CA LEU A 131 -166.60 -120.54 64.02
C LEU A 131 -166.37 -121.96 64.56
N LEU A 132 -165.19 -122.25 65.12
CA LEU A 132 -164.91 -123.54 65.78
C LEU A 132 -165.63 -123.68 67.13
N ARG A 133 -166.00 -122.57 67.77
CA ARG A 133 -166.55 -122.55 69.15
C ARG A 133 -168.05 -122.85 69.21
N GLU A 134 -168.84 -122.50 68.20
CA GLU A 134 -170.29 -122.72 68.17
C GLU A 134 -170.71 -124.19 67.92
N ARG A 135 -169.76 -125.10 67.67
CA ARG A 135 -170.06 -126.47 67.18
C ARG A 135 -170.39 -127.51 68.27
N PHE A 136 -170.25 -127.20 69.56
CA PHE A 136 -170.06 -128.23 70.60
C PHE A 136 -171.19 -128.43 71.65
N GLU A 137 -172.43 -127.99 71.41
CA GLU A 137 -173.56 -128.25 72.33
C GLU A 137 -174.81 -128.91 71.67
N SER A 138 -174.82 -130.26 71.58
CA SER A 138 -175.99 -131.21 71.52
C SER A 138 -175.72 -132.48 70.67
N PRO A 139 -176.37 -133.65 70.92
CA PRO A 139 -175.64 -134.94 70.94
C PRO A 139 -176.18 -136.12 70.07
N ILE A 140 -175.31 -137.07 69.70
CA ILE A 140 -175.65 -138.42 69.13
C ILE A 140 -174.65 -139.51 69.65
N LYS A 141 -175.07 -140.79 69.76
CA LYS A 141 -174.26 -141.95 70.25
C LYS A 141 -173.96 -143.04 69.19
N VAL A 142 -172.69 -143.47 69.17
CA VAL A 142 -172.08 -144.84 69.06
C VAL A 142 -172.79 -146.00 68.31
N GLN A 143 -172.02 -146.65 67.42
CA GLN A 143 -171.92 -148.12 67.30
C GLN A 143 -170.50 -148.52 66.80
N GLU A 144 -170.01 -149.72 67.17
CA GLU A 144 -168.64 -150.22 66.88
C GLU A 144 -168.65 -151.51 66.02
N ILE A 145 -167.61 -151.67 65.20
CA ILE A 145 -166.72 -152.86 65.10
C ILE A 145 -165.42 -152.42 64.38
N GLU A 146 -164.30 -153.02 64.80
CA GLU A 146 -162.91 -152.93 64.31
C GLU A 146 -162.75 -152.57 62.81
N GLY A 147 -161.88 -151.66 62.35
CA GLY A 147 -160.83 -150.84 62.96
C GLY A 147 -159.73 -150.60 61.91
N TYR A 148 -159.32 -149.39 61.49
CA TYR A 148 -159.56 -148.04 62.00
C TYR A 148 -160.11 -147.09 60.93
N ILE A 149 -160.65 -145.94 61.37
CA ILE A 149 -161.82 -145.30 60.76
C ILE A 149 -161.47 -144.11 59.84
N PHE A 150 -161.78 -144.29 58.55
CA PHE A 150 -162.36 -143.26 57.66
C PHE A 150 -163.80 -143.75 57.36
N PRO A 151 -164.83 -142.89 57.14
CA PRO A 151 -164.99 -142.35 55.78
C PRO A 151 -165.87 -141.08 55.55
N LYS A 152 -165.49 -140.32 54.51
CA LYS A 152 -166.35 -139.68 53.47
C LYS A 152 -167.44 -138.65 53.89
N PRO A 153 -167.95 -137.84 52.93
CA PRO A 153 -168.40 -136.48 53.27
C PRO A 153 -169.76 -136.47 53.95
N SER A 154 -169.81 -135.85 55.12
CA SER A 154 -171.01 -135.17 55.62
C SER A 154 -171.15 -133.83 54.87
N ASP A 155 -172.38 -133.34 54.68
CA ASP A 155 -172.76 -132.23 53.77
C ASP A 155 -172.26 -130.81 54.18
N PHE A 156 -171.12 -130.73 54.85
CA PHE A 156 -170.49 -129.48 55.31
C PHE A 156 -169.49 -128.87 54.32
N HIS A 157 -169.17 -129.56 53.21
CA HIS A 157 -168.18 -129.09 52.22
C HIS A 157 -168.75 -128.14 51.14
N ALA A 158 -170.07 -127.91 51.11
CA ALA A 158 -170.72 -127.11 50.07
C ALA A 158 -171.01 -125.64 50.46
N ARG A 159 -170.47 -125.14 51.58
CA ARG A 159 -170.72 -123.74 52.04
C ARG A 159 -169.47 -122.88 52.33
N PHE A 160 -168.27 -123.46 52.35
CA PHE A 160 -167.04 -122.72 52.66
C PHE A 160 -166.35 -122.05 51.45
N PHE A 161 -166.76 -122.34 50.20
CA PHE A 161 -166.09 -121.84 48.99
C PHE A 161 -166.86 -120.75 48.21
N THR A 162 -167.71 -119.97 48.89
CA THR A 162 -168.44 -118.86 48.25
C THR A 162 -168.51 -117.59 49.10
N LYS A 163 -167.36 -116.95 49.35
CA LYS A 163 -167.19 -115.47 49.34
C LYS A 163 -165.72 -115.02 49.50
N GLU A 164 -165.20 -114.35 48.46
CA GLU A 164 -164.21 -113.25 48.54
C GLU A 164 -162.74 -113.47 49.01
N ASP A 165 -162.13 -114.64 48.78
CA ASP A 165 -160.68 -114.88 49.02
C ASP A 165 -159.70 -114.18 48.02
N GLY A 166 -160.14 -113.15 47.29
CA GLY A 166 -159.31 -112.47 46.29
C GLY A 166 -158.36 -111.40 46.83
N ASN A 167 -158.67 -110.81 47.99
CA ASN A 167 -158.13 -109.50 48.37
C ASN A 167 -156.72 -109.58 49.01
N LEU A 168 -156.47 -110.57 49.88
CA LEU A 168 -155.24 -110.65 50.67
C LEU A 168 -153.99 -110.89 49.79
N LYS A 169 -154.07 -111.82 48.83
CA LYS A 169 -152.94 -112.22 47.99
C LYS A 169 -152.42 -111.10 47.08
N HIS A 170 -153.30 -110.20 46.62
CA HIS A 170 -152.89 -109.05 45.80
C HIS A 170 -152.20 -107.97 46.64
N GLN A 171 -152.66 -107.74 47.86
CA GLN A 171 -152.02 -106.80 48.80
C GLN A 171 -150.60 -107.25 49.14
N THR A 172 -150.36 -108.52 49.48
CA THR A 172 -149.00 -109.03 49.77
C THR A 172 -148.02 -108.83 48.63
N VAL A 173 -148.43 -109.10 47.38
CA VAL A 173 -147.58 -108.90 46.19
C VAL A 173 -147.26 -107.42 45.97
N THR A 174 -148.22 -106.53 46.23
CA THR A 174 -148.05 -105.07 46.06
C THR A 174 -147.04 -104.52 47.07
N VAL A 175 -147.14 -104.92 48.34
CA VAL A 175 -146.25 -104.45 49.41
C VAL A 175 -144.82 -105.01 49.24
N LEU A 176 -144.68 -106.25 48.77
CA LEU A 176 -143.37 -106.80 48.37
C LEU A 176 -142.75 -106.03 47.19
N ALA A 177 -143.54 -105.60 46.21
CA ALA A 177 -143.06 -104.79 45.10
C ALA A 177 -142.60 -103.39 45.56
N ASP A 178 -143.38 -102.72 46.43
CA ASP A 178 -143.01 -101.45 47.07
C ASP A 178 -141.69 -101.58 47.87
N ALA A 179 -141.54 -102.64 48.67
CA ALA A 179 -140.33 -102.90 49.45
C ALA A 179 -139.10 -103.16 48.56
N ILE A 180 -139.24 -103.95 47.48
CA ILE A 180 -138.15 -104.18 46.52
C ILE A 180 -137.78 -102.89 45.78
N HIS A 181 -138.75 -102.05 45.42
CA HIS A 181 -138.48 -100.75 44.81
C HIS A 181 -137.72 -99.84 45.78
N LEU A 182 -138.18 -99.75 47.03
CA LEU A 182 -137.54 -98.95 48.08
C LEU A 182 -136.08 -99.36 48.32
N ILE A 183 -135.82 -100.66 48.46
CA ILE A 183 -134.46 -101.20 48.63
C ILE A 183 -133.56 -100.82 47.44
N ARG A 184 -134.08 -100.89 46.20
CA ARG A 184 -133.32 -100.49 45.01
C ARG A 184 -132.98 -99.00 45.02
N THR A 185 -133.91 -98.12 45.37
CA THR A 185 -133.64 -96.67 45.50
C THR A 185 -132.65 -96.37 46.62
N LEU A 186 -132.74 -97.04 47.77
CA LEU A 186 -131.78 -96.84 48.86
C LEU A 186 -130.37 -97.34 48.50
N GLU A 187 -130.25 -98.41 47.71
CA GLU A 187 -128.96 -98.92 47.24
C GLU A 187 -128.36 -98.07 46.11
N THR A 188 -129.17 -97.38 45.29
CA THR A 188 -128.66 -96.33 44.38
C THR A 188 -128.19 -95.11 45.16
N ASP A 189 -128.99 -94.59 46.08
CA ASP A 189 -128.63 -93.43 46.91
C ASP A 189 -127.34 -93.70 47.73
N ARG A 190 -127.16 -94.95 48.22
CA ARG A 190 -125.93 -95.38 48.92
C ARG A 190 -124.69 -95.37 48.01
N LYS A 191 -124.83 -95.73 46.73
CA LYS A 191 -123.74 -95.71 45.75
C LYS A 191 -123.41 -94.27 45.36
N ASP A 192 -124.40 -93.47 45.01
CA ASP A 192 -124.22 -92.06 44.65
C ASP A 192 -123.55 -91.27 45.80
N ALA A 193 -123.94 -91.54 47.06
CA ALA A 193 -123.29 -90.96 48.24
C ALA A 193 -121.84 -91.44 48.43
N ALA A 194 -121.51 -92.69 48.08
CA ALA A 194 -120.16 -93.23 48.15
C ALA A 194 -119.25 -92.64 47.06
N ASP A 195 -119.75 -92.50 45.83
CA ASP A 195 -119.01 -91.91 44.71
C ASP A 195 -118.78 -90.40 44.96
N ALA A 196 -119.80 -89.68 45.42
CA ALA A 196 -119.65 -88.28 45.86
C ALA A 196 -118.60 -88.13 46.98
N LEU A 197 -118.52 -89.08 47.92
CA LEU A 197 -117.48 -89.08 48.97
C LEU A 197 -116.07 -89.30 48.38
N ILE A 198 -115.93 -90.15 47.36
CA ILE A 198 -114.66 -90.38 46.65
C ILE A 198 -114.23 -89.11 45.89
N GLU A 199 -115.15 -88.46 45.17
CA GLU A 199 -114.89 -87.19 44.49
C GLU A 199 -114.44 -86.09 45.46
N GLN A 200 -115.11 -85.94 46.61
CA GLN A 200 -114.71 -84.96 47.62
C GLN A 200 -113.33 -85.26 48.22
N ARG A 201 -112.98 -86.55 48.40
CA ARG A 201 -111.63 -86.98 48.82
C ARG A 201 -110.57 -86.69 47.75
N LEU A 202 -110.89 -86.86 46.47
CA LEU A 202 -110.01 -86.49 45.34
C LEU A 202 -109.81 -84.97 45.26
N ARG A 203 -110.91 -84.20 45.31
CA ARG A 203 -110.90 -82.73 45.32
C ARG A 203 -110.07 -82.19 46.51
N LYS A 204 -110.25 -82.76 47.71
CA LYS A 204 -109.44 -82.42 48.89
C LYS A 204 -107.94 -82.66 48.62
N ARG A 205 -107.55 -83.83 48.10
CA ARG A 205 -106.13 -84.14 47.80
C ARG A 205 -105.54 -83.17 46.79
N LEU A 206 -106.27 -82.83 45.72
CA LEU A 206 -105.82 -81.87 44.71
C LEU A 206 -105.64 -80.46 45.30
N ILE A 207 -106.59 -80.02 46.14
CA ILE A 207 -106.50 -78.73 46.84
C ILE A 207 -105.31 -78.71 47.80
N CYS A 208 -105.11 -79.76 48.62
CA CYS A 208 -103.93 -79.88 49.50
C CYS A 208 -102.63 -79.78 48.70
N SER A 209 -102.46 -80.60 47.65
CA SER A 209 -101.25 -80.57 46.81
C SER A 209 -100.99 -79.18 46.18
N LYS A 210 -102.04 -78.43 45.81
CA LYS A 210 -101.90 -77.06 45.30
C LYS A 210 -101.56 -76.05 46.41
N ILE A 211 -102.10 -76.21 47.61
CA ILE A 211 -101.73 -75.43 48.80
C ILE A 211 -100.27 -75.70 49.17
N ASP A 212 -99.83 -76.97 49.16
CA ASP A 212 -98.46 -77.37 49.47
C ASP A 212 -97.47 -76.79 48.45
N GLY A 213 -97.79 -76.86 47.16
CA GLY A 213 -96.98 -76.26 46.08
C GLY A 213 -96.88 -74.74 46.18
N LEU A 214 -97.98 -74.04 46.49
CA LEU A 214 -97.96 -72.60 46.75
C LEU A 214 -97.20 -72.24 48.03
N SER A 215 -97.30 -73.08 49.06
CA SER A 215 -96.58 -72.89 50.34
C SER A 215 -95.08 -73.08 50.16
N PHE A 216 -94.65 -74.11 49.44
CA PHE A 216 -93.25 -74.32 49.06
C PHE A 216 -92.70 -73.16 48.23
N TRP A 217 -93.47 -72.67 47.25
CA TRP A 217 -93.06 -71.51 46.44
C TRP A 217 -92.91 -70.25 47.31
N ARG A 218 -93.87 -69.98 48.19
CA ARG A 218 -93.88 -68.81 49.08
C ARG A 218 -92.80 -68.88 50.19
N LEU A 219 -92.54 -70.05 50.75
CA LEU A 219 -91.65 -70.22 51.91
C LEU A 219 -90.19 -70.48 51.53
N GLN A 220 -89.91 -71.03 50.35
CA GLN A 220 -88.54 -71.37 49.95
C GLN A 220 -88.11 -70.72 48.63
N LYS A 221 -88.88 -70.86 47.54
CA LYS A 221 -88.44 -70.31 46.23
C LYS A 221 -88.40 -68.78 46.23
N LEU A 222 -89.43 -68.12 46.76
CA LEU A 222 -89.50 -66.66 46.77
C LEU A 222 -88.40 -66.03 47.65
N PRO A 223 -88.16 -66.47 48.91
CA PRO A 223 -87.03 -65.96 49.71
C PRO A 223 -85.66 -66.21 49.07
N PHE A 224 -85.46 -67.37 48.44
CA PHE A 224 -84.20 -67.65 47.74
C PHE A 224 -83.96 -66.70 46.55
N ALA A 225 -84.98 -66.47 45.72
CA ALA A 225 -84.86 -65.53 44.61
C ALA A 225 -84.60 -64.10 45.09
N VAL A 226 -85.33 -63.64 46.12
CA VAL A 226 -85.11 -62.31 46.73
C VAL A 226 -83.71 -62.19 47.34
N GLN A 227 -83.20 -63.24 48.00
CA GLN A 227 -81.84 -63.26 48.53
C GLN A 227 -80.79 -63.19 47.40
N GLN A 228 -80.98 -63.92 46.30
CA GLN A 228 -80.09 -63.90 45.15
C GLN A 228 -80.04 -62.51 44.48
N GLU A 229 -81.19 -61.83 44.34
CA GLU A 229 -81.24 -60.44 43.86
C GLU A 229 -80.49 -59.48 44.81
N HIS A 230 -80.67 -59.63 46.13
CA HIS A 230 -79.93 -58.84 47.11
C HIS A 230 -78.42 -59.09 47.10
N GLU A 231 -77.98 -60.34 46.94
CA GLU A 231 -76.56 -60.70 46.81
C GLU A 231 -75.93 -60.17 45.52
N THR A 232 -76.67 -60.22 44.41
CA THR A 232 -76.25 -59.66 43.11
C THR A 232 -76.10 -58.14 43.21
N CYS A 233 -77.16 -57.45 43.67
CA CYS A 233 -77.17 -56.00 43.88
C CYS A 233 -76.06 -55.53 44.86
N SER A 234 -75.84 -56.27 45.95
CA SER A 234 -74.76 -56.00 46.90
C SER A 234 -73.38 -56.10 46.23
N SER A 235 -73.18 -57.11 45.37
CA SER A 235 -71.93 -57.30 44.63
C SER A 235 -71.67 -56.17 43.64
N GLU A 236 -72.69 -55.73 42.89
CA GLU A 236 -72.60 -54.58 41.98
C GLU A 236 -72.30 -53.28 42.73
N ILE A 237 -72.95 -53.04 43.87
CA ILE A 237 -72.68 -51.87 44.72
C ILE A 237 -71.22 -51.86 45.19
N LEU A 238 -70.67 -53.01 45.62
CA LEU A 238 -69.27 -53.12 46.02
C LEU A 238 -68.29 -52.90 44.85
N GLU A 239 -68.62 -53.36 43.64
CA GLU A 239 -67.79 -53.09 42.46
C GLU A 239 -67.79 -51.60 42.11
N LEU A 240 -68.96 -50.96 42.11
CA LEU A 240 -69.10 -49.51 41.85
C LEU A 240 -68.35 -48.68 42.90
N GLN A 241 -68.42 -49.05 44.18
CA GLN A 241 -67.62 -48.42 45.25
C GLN A 241 -66.12 -48.57 44.99
N GLY A 242 -65.66 -49.79 44.68
CA GLY A 242 -64.24 -50.05 44.36
C GLY A 242 -63.76 -49.30 43.12
N ASN A 243 -64.61 -49.10 42.11
CA ASN A 243 -64.31 -48.31 40.91
C ASN A 243 -64.28 -46.80 41.22
N LEU A 244 -65.21 -46.29 42.03
CA LEU A 244 -65.22 -44.91 42.51
C LEU A 244 -63.95 -44.58 43.32
N GLU A 245 -63.51 -45.47 44.23
CA GLU A 245 -62.27 -45.30 44.99
C GLU A 245 -61.03 -45.21 44.09
N LYS A 246 -60.94 -46.07 43.06
CA LYS A 246 -59.84 -46.02 42.06
C LYS A 246 -59.80 -44.66 41.35
N GLU A 247 -60.95 -44.14 40.93
CA GLU A 247 -61.02 -42.82 40.27
C GLU A 247 -60.73 -41.67 41.25
N MET A 248 -61.19 -41.73 42.50
CA MET A 248 -60.81 -40.75 43.53
C MET A 248 -59.30 -40.74 43.80
N GLN A 249 -58.64 -41.91 43.81
CA GLN A 249 -57.18 -42.00 43.93
C GLN A 249 -56.46 -41.43 42.70
N LYS A 250 -56.95 -41.69 41.48
CA LYS A 250 -56.42 -41.08 40.24
C LYS A 250 -56.55 -39.56 40.29
N LEU A 251 -57.72 -39.04 40.66
CA LEU A 251 -57.98 -37.61 40.79
C LEU A 251 -57.05 -36.95 41.81
N LYS A 252 -56.81 -37.59 42.97
CA LYS A 252 -55.87 -37.10 43.99
C LYS A 252 -54.42 -37.07 43.48
N LYS A 253 -54.00 -38.08 42.71
CA LYS A 253 -52.66 -38.10 42.06
C LYS A 253 -52.53 -36.97 41.04
N LEU A 254 -53.54 -36.78 40.17
CA LEU A 254 -53.56 -35.71 39.18
C LEU A 254 -53.54 -34.32 39.84
N LYS A 255 -54.35 -34.09 40.87
CA LYS A 255 -54.35 -32.82 41.61
C LYS A 255 -52.99 -32.50 42.23
N ASN A 256 -52.32 -33.50 42.82
CA ASN A 256 -50.97 -33.34 43.36
C ASN A 256 -49.91 -33.05 42.28
N LEU A 257 -50.05 -33.61 41.07
CA LEU A 257 -49.17 -33.29 39.93
C LEU A 257 -49.40 -31.86 39.43
N VAL A 258 -50.66 -31.46 39.27
CA VAL A 258 -51.02 -30.08 38.89
C VAL A 258 -50.44 -29.06 39.86
N SER A 259 -50.60 -29.25 41.18
CA SER A 259 -50.04 -28.31 42.17
C SER A 259 -48.51 -28.27 42.20
N LYS A 260 -47.81 -29.34 41.79
CA LYS A 260 -46.35 -29.30 41.59
C LYS A 260 -45.97 -28.47 40.36
N GLU A 261 -46.68 -28.66 39.26
CA GLU A 261 -46.42 -27.94 38.01
C GLU A 261 -46.83 -26.46 38.08
N GLU A 262 -47.85 -26.14 38.87
CA GLU A 262 -48.20 -24.76 39.21
C GLU A 262 -47.07 -24.09 40.03
N ALA A 263 -46.44 -24.82 40.96
CA ALA A 263 -45.33 -24.31 41.75
C ALA A 263 -44.07 -24.04 40.90
N THR A 264 -43.70 -24.94 39.97
CA THR A 264 -42.58 -24.73 39.03
C THR A 264 -42.90 -23.60 38.03
N THR A 265 -44.13 -23.52 37.54
CA THR A 265 -44.59 -22.40 36.70
C THR A 265 -44.48 -21.07 37.44
N MET A 266 -44.76 -21.05 38.75
CA MET A 266 -44.63 -19.83 39.56
C MET A 266 -43.18 -19.48 39.91
N THR A 267 -42.25 -20.43 40.03
CA THR A 267 -40.81 -20.09 40.12
C THR A 267 -40.31 -19.50 38.81
N LEU A 268 -40.56 -20.16 37.68
CA LEU A 268 -40.16 -19.66 36.35
C LEU A 268 -40.71 -18.26 36.05
N LYS A 269 -41.95 -17.95 36.46
CA LYS A 269 -42.50 -16.59 36.34
C LYS A 269 -41.73 -15.53 37.16
N ARG A 270 -41.24 -15.88 38.36
CA ARG A 270 -40.39 -14.97 39.15
C ARG A 270 -39.03 -14.78 38.49
N ASP A 271 -38.42 -15.87 38.00
CA ASP A 271 -37.11 -15.83 37.34
C ASP A 271 -37.17 -14.98 36.05
N VAL A 272 -38.23 -15.15 35.25
CA VAL A 272 -38.48 -14.31 34.06
C VAL A 272 -38.72 -12.85 34.43
N GLN A 273 -39.40 -12.56 35.55
CA GLN A 273 -39.62 -11.19 36.01
C GLN A 273 -38.31 -10.54 36.50
N PHE A 274 -37.50 -11.25 37.29
CA PHE A 274 -36.17 -10.84 37.71
C PHE A 274 -35.27 -10.51 36.50
N MET A 275 -35.26 -11.38 35.48
CA MET A 275 -34.50 -11.13 34.25
C MET A 275 -34.99 -9.89 33.48
N LYS A 276 -36.30 -9.60 33.51
CA LYS A 276 -36.85 -8.37 32.91
C LYS A 276 -36.47 -7.10 33.68
N GLU A 277 -36.46 -7.17 35.02
CA GLU A 277 -36.10 -6.05 35.89
C GLU A 277 -34.59 -5.71 35.81
N HIS A 278 -33.74 -6.72 35.65
CA HIS A 278 -32.28 -6.52 35.51
C HIS A 278 -31.80 -6.28 34.07
N LYS A 279 -32.62 -6.56 33.05
CA LYS A 279 -32.28 -6.32 31.65
C LYS A 279 -31.82 -4.87 31.36
N PRO A 280 -32.52 -3.80 31.82
CA PRO A 280 -32.10 -2.42 31.56
C PRO A 280 -30.72 -2.07 32.12
N LEU A 281 -30.34 -2.63 33.28
CA LEU A 281 -29.01 -2.42 33.86
C LEU A 281 -27.89 -3.07 33.02
N LEU A 282 -28.19 -4.21 32.38
CA LEU A 282 -27.27 -4.84 31.43
C LEU A 282 -27.15 -4.05 30.12
N GLU A 283 -28.27 -3.50 29.62
CA GLU A 283 -28.29 -2.62 28.44
C GLU A 283 -27.54 -1.29 28.71
N GLU A 284 -27.74 -0.67 29.88
CA GLU A 284 -27.00 0.53 30.30
C GLU A 284 -25.50 0.25 30.45
N LYS A 285 -25.13 -0.84 31.12
CA LYS A 285 -23.74 -1.25 31.24
C LYS A 285 -23.09 -1.46 29.87
N LEU A 286 -23.75 -2.20 28.98
CA LEU A 286 -23.27 -2.47 27.62
C LEU A 286 -23.12 -1.16 26.82
N PHE A 287 -24.05 -0.22 26.96
CA PHE A 287 -23.97 1.10 26.35
C PHE A 287 -22.74 1.87 26.85
N VAL A 288 -22.49 1.90 28.17
CA VAL A 288 -21.32 2.57 28.76
C VAL A 288 -20.01 1.91 28.31
N GLU A 289 -19.93 0.58 28.30
CA GLU A 289 -18.75 -0.14 27.80
C GLU A 289 -18.49 0.16 26.31
N THR A 290 -19.55 0.21 25.49
CA THR A 290 -19.46 0.58 24.06
C THR A 290 -19.01 2.02 23.86
N GLU A 291 -19.49 2.96 24.68
CA GLU A 291 -19.12 4.38 24.66
C GLU A 291 -17.65 4.60 25.08
N ILE A 292 -17.17 3.84 26.07
CA ILE A 292 -15.76 3.84 26.49
C ILE A 292 -14.89 3.27 25.37
N LEU A 293 -15.27 2.15 24.76
CA LEU A 293 -14.54 1.56 23.63
C LEU A 293 -14.44 2.53 22.45
N ARG A 294 -15.52 3.25 22.09
CA ARG A 294 -15.48 4.25 21.02
C ARG A 294 -14.44 5.34 21.31
N LYS A 295 -14.43 5.89 22.52
CA LYS A 295 -13.45 6.91 22.96
C LYS A 295 -12.02 6.38 22.98
N LEU A 296 -11.81 5.11 23.33
CA LEU A 296 -10.50 4.47 23.24
C LEU A 296 -10.03 4.32 21.79
N TYR A 297 -10.93 4.00 20.86
CA TYR A 297 -10.61 3.97 19.42
C TYR A 297 -10.29 5.36 18.87
N GLU A 298 -11.07 6.40 19.22
CA GLU A 298 -10.77 7.80 18.88
C GLU A 298 -9.37 8.21 19.37
N LYS A 299 -9.01 7.87 20.63
CA LYS A 299 -7.67 8.14 21.17
C LYS A 299 -6.55 7.28 20.58
N ARG A 300 -6.84 6.04 20.17
CA ARG A 300 -5.92 5.22 19.36
C ARG A 300 -5.63 5.92 18.03
N ASP A 301 -6.64 6.45 17.37
CA ASP A 301 -6.52 7.04 16.04
C ASP A 301 -5.80 8.39 16.07
N GLU A 302 -6.08 9.23 17.08
CA GLU A 302 -5.26 10.41 17.41
C GLU A 302 -3.79 10.05 17.63
N ALA A 303 -3.50 9.00 18.41
CA ALA A 303 -2.14 8.55 18.68
C ALA A 303 -1.44 7.99 17.42
N LEU A 304 -2.15 7.21 16.60
CA LEU A 304 -1.64 6.69 15.32
C LEU A 304 -1.33 7.83 14.34
N ALA A 305 -2.20 8.82 14.21
CA ALA A 305 -1.96 10.00 13.39
C ALA A 305 -0.74 10.80 13.87
N SER A 306 -0.58 10.96 15.19
CA SER A 306 0.61 11.58 15.79
C SER A 306 1.89 10.78 15.51
N CYS A 307 1.84 9.44 15.66
CA CYS A 307 2.95 8.56 15.32
C CYS A 307 3.31 8.62 13.82
N GLN A 308 2.32 8.72 12.93
CA GLN A 308 2.53 8.87 11.49
C GLN A 308 3.23 10.19 11.19
N ALA A 309 2.73 11.31 11.72
CA ALA A 309 3.35 12.64 11.55
C ALA A 309 4.81 12.69 12.06
N VAL A 310 5.12 11.99 13.16
CA VAL A 310 6.50 11.87 13.67
C VAL A 310 7.39 11.04 12.74
N ARG A 311 6.87 9.97 12.11
CA ARG A 311 7.61 9.19 11.10
C ARG A 311 7.87 10.03 9.84
N ASP A 312 6.85 10.70 9.33
CA ASP A 312 6.96 11.55 8.14
C ASP A 312 7.98 12.69 8.37
N ALA A 313 7.99 13.29 9.56
CA ALA A 313 9.00 14.27 9.96
C ALA A 313 10.41 13.66 10.09
N LEU A 314 10.54 12.44 10.63
CA LEU A 314 11.81 11.73 10.70
C LEU A 314 12.36 11.42 9.31
N ASP A 315 11.52 10.96 8.38
CA ASP A 315 11.93 10.65 7.00
C ASP A 315 12.35 11.92 6.24
N GLN A 316 11.66 13.05 6.46
CA GLN A 316 12.09 14.35 5.95
C GLN A 316 13.46 14.76 6.52
N ILE A 317 13.69 14.60 7.82
CA ILE A 317 14.98 14.90 8.46
C ILE A 317 16.09 13.98 7.92
N LEU A 318 15.82 12.67 7.76
CA LEU A 318 16.76 11.70 7.19
C LEU A 318 17.10 12.05 5.73
N PHE A 319 16.12 12.44 4.92
CA PHE A 319 16.36 12.91 3.55
C PHE A 319 17.24 14.16 3.52
N GLN A 320 16.92 15.18 4.33
CA GLN A 320 17.72 16.41 4.44
C GLN A 320 19.14 16.14 4.95
N TYR A 321 19.30 15.23 5.90
CA TYR A 321 20.61 14.80 6.41
C TYR A 321 21.44 14.11 5.32
N GLN A 322 20.85 13.16 4.57
CA GLN A 322 21.53 12.52 3.44
C GLN A 322 21.89 13.52 2.33
N LEU A 323 21.00 14.47 2.02
CA LEU A 323 21.25 15.54 1.06
C LEU A 323 22.43 16.42 1.53
N THR A 324 22.43 16.82 2.80
CA THR A 324 23.50 17.60 3.42
C THR A 324 24.85 16.86 3.38
N ILE A 325 24.87 15.53 3.64
CA ILE A 325 26.08 14.72 3.47
C ILE A 325 26.55 14.74 2.01
N ARG A 326 25.66 14.52 1.03
CA ARG A 326 26.04 14.54 -0.40
C ARG A 326 26.60 15.90 -0.81
N MET A 327 25.97 16.99 -0.38
CA MET A 327 26.43 18.35 -0.65
C MET A 327 27.78 18.65 0.03
N SER A 328 27.94 18.27 1.31
CA SER A 328 29.21 18.41 2.04
C SER A 328 30.35 17.61 1.40
N LYS A 329 30.08 16.39 0.89
CA LYS A 329 31.06 15.61 0.13
C LYS A 329 31.48 16.31 -1.16
N LYS A 330 30.52 16.78 -1.98
CA LYS A 330 30.81 17.54 -3.20
C LYS A 330 31.62 18.81 -2.92
N GLU A 331 31.32 19.50 -1.82
CA GLU A 331 32.04 20.72 -1.45
C GLU A 331 33.46 20.41 -0.94
N LYS A 332 33.64 19.34 -0.14
CA LYS A 332 34.99 18.84 0.20
C LYS A 332 35.78 18.45 -1.04
N GLU A 333 35.18 17.79 -2.02
CA GLU A 333 35.83 17.46 -3.31
C GLU A 333 36.19 18.72 -4.11
N ARG A 334 35.38 19.78 -4.07
CA ARG A 334 35.73 21.10 -4.64
C ARG A 334 36.93 21.69 -3.92
N MET A 335 36.85 21.83 -2.59
CA MET A 335 37.93 22.39 -1.76
C MET A 335 39.25 21.62 -1.93
N VAL A 336 39.22 20.28 -2.06
CA VAL A 336 40.42 19.47 -2.34
C VAL A 336 41.00 19.74 -3.72
N ARG A 337 40.18 20.00 -4.75
CA ARG A 337 40.69 20.46 -6.06
C ARG A 337 41.29 21.85 -5.98
N ASP A 338 40.63 22.77 -5.30
CA ASP A 338 41.08 24.16 -5.16
C ASP A 338 42.39 24.22 -4.34
N LEU A 339 42.51 23.41 -3.29
CA LEU A 339 43.75 23.24 -2.53
C LEU A 339 44.89 22.68 -3.38
N LYS A 340 44.66 21.64 -4.20
CA LYS A 340 45.69 21.12 -5.12
C LYS A 340 46.16 22.18 -6.12
N VAL A 341 45.23 22.96 -6.67
CA VAL A 341 45.59 24.08 -7.56
C VAL A 341 46.39 25.14 -6.82
N ALA A 342 46.05 25.44 -5.56
CA ALA A 342 46.81 26.36 -4.71
C ALA A 342 48.21 25.82 -4.35
N GLU A 343 48.33 24.53 -4.02
CA GLU A 343 49.59 23.83 -3.78
C GLU A 343 50.49 23.87 -5.02
N GLU A 344 49.98 23.51 -6.21
CA GLU A 344 50.73 23.60 -7.45
C GLU A 344 51.17 25.03 -7.79
N ASN A 345 50.30 26.03 -7.52
CA ASN A 345 50.65 27.44 -7.70
C ASN A 345 51.75 27.86 -6.72
N LEU A 346 51.66 27.44 -5.45
CA LEU A 346 52.67 27.70 -4.42
C LEU A 346 54.02 27.11 -4.85
N ASP A 347 54.02 25.85 -5.27
CA ASP A 347 55.17 25.11 -5.79
C ASP A 347 55.84 25.83 -6.98
N ARG A 348 55.03 26.37 -7.90
CA ARG A 348 55.51 27.20 -9.02
C ARG A 348 56.14 28.50 -8.50
N THR A 349 55.47 29.23 -7.60
CA THR A 349 56.03 30.46 -7.02
C THR A 349 57.28 30.23 -6.17
N GLU A 350 57.43 29.08 -5.51
CA GLU A 350 58.63 28.74 -4.75
C GLU A 350 59.81 28.41 -5.68
N LYS A 351 59.55 27.75 -6.82
CA LYS A 351 60.52 27.54 -7.90
C LYS A 351 60.95 28.88 -8.50
N ASP A 352 60.01 29.76 -8.81
CA ASP A 352 60.29 31.10 -9.34
C ASP A 352 61.05 31.97 -8.31
N LEU A 353 60.74 31.85 -7.02
CA LEU A 353 61.49 32.51 -5.94
C LEU A 353 62.93 31.97 -5.84
N LYS A 354 63.13 30.65 -5.93
CA LYS A 354 64.48 30.05 -5.98
C LYS A 354 65.26 30.51 -7.21
N ASN A 355 64.61 30.57 -8.38
CA ASN A 355 65.21 31.06 -9.63
C ASN A 355 65.61 32.53 -9.51
N THR A 356 64.70 33.40 -9.06
CA THR A 356 65.00 34.84 -8.85
C THR A 356 66.05 35.08 -7.77
N GLN A 357 66.09 34.28 -6.70
CA GLN A 357 67.19 34.32 -5.71
C GLN A 357 68.54 33.90 -6.31
N GLN A 358 68.58 32.90 -7.20
CA GLN A 358 69.80 32.52 -7.91
C GLN A 358 70.27 33.62 -8.86
N VAL A 359 69.35 34.21 -9.64
CA VAL A 359 69.62 35.35 -10.52
C VAL A 359 70.11 36.56 -9.73
N PHE A 360 69.47 36.87 -8.60
CA PHE A 360 69.92 37.95 -7.69
C PHE A 360 71.32 37.68 -7.14
N LYS A 361 71.61 36.47 -6.64
CA LYS A 361 72.97 36.07 -6.21
C LYS A 361 73.99 36.22 -7.33
N HIS A 362 73.66 35.80 -8.55
CA HIS A 362 74.53 35.98 -9.72
C HIS A 362 74.82 37.48 -9.95
N TYR A 363 73.80 38.33 -10.04
CA TYR A 363 74.00 39.77 -10.20
C TYR A 363 74.75 40.43 -9.04
N CYS A 364 74.56 39.99 -7.79
CA CYS A 364 75.40 40.44 -6.67
C CYS A 364 76.88 40.09 -6.89
N THR A 365 77.19 38.87 -7.33
CA THR A 365 78.58 38.49 -7.62
C THR A 365 79.17 39.24 -8.81
N GLU A 366 78.39 39.51 -9.86
CA GLU A 366 78.85 40.37 -10.97
C GLU A 366 79.06 41.82 -10.54
N VAL A 367 78.17 42.40 -9.74
CA VAL A 367 78.35 43.74 -9.15
C VAL A 367 79.61 43.79 -8.27
N GLU A 368 79.92 42.74 -7.51
CA GLU A 368 81.18 42.65 -6.74
C GLU A 368 82.41 42.51 -7.62
N LYS A 369 82.36 41.73 -8.71
CA LYS A 369 83.45 41.66 -9.70
C LYS A 369 83.68 43.02 -10.37
N VAL A 370 82.62 43.69 -10.80
CA VAL A 370 82.68 45.03 -11.40
C VAL A 370 83.22 46.05 -10.39
N LYS A 371 82.77 46.04 -9.13
CA LYS A 371 83.34 46.89 -8.07
C LYS A 371 84.85 46.67 -7.92
N LYS A 372 85.30 45.41 -7.77
CA LYS A 372 86.74 45.07 -7.67
C LYS A 372 87.54 45.53 -8.90
N SER A 373 87.00 45.32 -10.10
CA SER A 373 87.62 45.80 -11.34
C SER A 373 87.70 47.33 -11.41
N LEU A 374 86.68 48.03 -10.91
CA LEU A 374 86.59 49.48 -10.95
C LEU A 374 87.48 50.12 -9.86
N ASP A 375 87.68 49.44 -8.73
CA ASP A 375 88.63 49.84 -7.70
C ASP A 375 90.09 49.63 -8.17
N LEU A 376 90.41 48.51 -8.84
CA LEU A 376 91.70 48.33 -9.54
C LEU A 376 91.96 49.45 -10.57
N GLN A 377 90.96 49.79 -11.40
CA GLN A 377 91.07 50.89 -12.37
C GLN A 377 91.25 52.27 -11.69
N LYS A 378 90.68 52.51 -10.51
CA LYS A 378 90.95 53.73 -9.72
C LYS A 378 92.41 53.77 -9.25
N GLU A 379 92.96 52.65 -8.81
CA GLU A 379 94.36 52.53 -8.39
C GLU A 379 95.32 52.76 -9.56
N GLU A 380 95.04 52.16 -10.73
CA GLU A 380 95.78 52.42 -11.97
C GLU A 380 95.71 53.89 -12.39
N LEU A 381 94.52 54.51 -12.37
CA LEU A 381 94.35 55.94 -12.66
C LEU A 381 95.10 56.82 -11.65
N HIS A 382 95.15 56.43 -10.37
CA HIS A 382 95.93 57.14 -9.36
C HIS A 382 97.44 57.05 -9.64
N PHE A 383 97.94 55.87 -10.01
CA PHE A 383 99.34 55.67 -10.43
C PHE A 383 99.68 56.48 -11.69
N LEU A 384 98.85 56.44 -12.73
CA LEU A 384 99.01 57.23 -13.95
C LEU A 384 98.98 58.74 -13.66
N ARG A 385 98.13 59.20 -12.73
CA ARG A 385 98.07 60.61 -12.30
C ARG A 385 99.38 61.04 -11.64
N LYS A 386 99.99 60.18 -10.83
CA LYS A 386 101.31 60.44 -10.21
C LYS A 386 102.42 60.52 -11.25
N ASN A 387 102.50 59.54 -12.17
CA ASN A 387 103.48 59.56 -13.28
C ASN A 387 103.31 60.77 -14.21
N ARG A 388 102.07 61.20 -14.47
CA ARG A 388 101.80 62.44 -15.22
C ARG A 388 102.34 63.69 -14.53
N GLN A 389 102.29 63.73 -13.19
CA GLN A 389 102.86 64.86 -12.45
C GLN A 389 104.40 64.84 -12.48
N GLU A 390 105.04 63.68 -12.34
CA GLU A 390 106.49 63.51 -12.41
C GLU A 390 107.08 63.74 -13.82
N THR A 391 106.34 63.43 -14.88
CA THR A 391 106.74 63.79 -16.25
C THR A 391 106.57 65.28 -16.52
N ARG A 392 105.54 65.92 -15.96
CA ARG A 392 105.33 67.37 -16.08
C ARG A 392 106.44 68.19 -15.41
N THR A 393 106.95 67.77 -14.25
CA THR A 393 108.10 68.44 -13.62
C THR A 393 109.37 68.32 -14.47
N LYS A 394 109.67 67.12 -15.00
CA LYS A 394 110.80 66.89 -15.92
C LYS A 394 110.72 67.73 -17.21
N VAL A 395 109.53 67.90 -17.78
CA VAL A 395 109.33 68.78 -18.96
C VAL A 395 109.66 70.24 -18.63
N ASN A 396 109.24 70.73 -17.46
CA ASN A 396 109.57 72.10 -17.03
C ASN A 396 111.09 72.30 -16.87
N GLU A 397 111.80 71.33 -16.28
CA GLU A 397 113.27 71.36 -16.12
C GLU A 397 114.04 71.33 -17.46
N LEU A 398 113.51 70.63 -18.47
CA LEU A 398 114.08 70.64 -19.82
C LEU A 398 113.80 71.96 -20.55
N THR A 399 112.66 72.60 -20.27
CA THR A 399 112.28 73.87 -20.90
C THR A 399 113.19 75.03 -20.45
N THR A 400 113.61 75.08 -19.19
CA THR A 400 114.60 76.06 -18.72
C THR A 400 115.97 75.86 -19.37
N LYS A 401 116.47 74.62 -19.46
CA LYS A 401 117.75 74.30 -20.13
C LYS A 401 117.78 74.72 -21.62
N LEU A 402 116.64 74.61 -22.30
CA LEU A 402 116.51 75.00 -23.71
C LEU A 402 116.63 76.53 -23.90
N ILE A 403 116.16 77.33 -22.94
CA ILE A 403 116.28 78.80 -22.95
C ILE A 403 117.74 79.23 -22.77
N GLU A 404 118.51 78.54 -21.93
CA GLU A 404 119.94 78.81 -21.72
C GLU A 404 120.76 78.50 -22.98
N LEU A 405 120.52 77.34 -23.61
CA LEU A 405 121.19 76.95 -24.86
C LEU A 405 120.94 77.94 -26.01
N LYS A 406 119.74 78.51 -26.11
CA LYS A 406 119.45 79.55 -27.12
C LYS A 406 120.33 80.81 -26.98
N LYS A 407 120.73 81.20 -25.76
CA LYS A 407 121.64 82.33 -25.55
C LYS A 407 123.06 82.02 -26.04
N VAL A 408 123.54 80.78 -25.83
CA VAL A 408 124.88 80.35 -26.28
C VAL A 408 124.98 80.29 -27.80
N VAL A 409 123.94 79.80 -28.48
CA VAL A 409 123.89 79.74 -29.95
C VAL A 409 123.98 81.12 -30.59
N TYR A 410 123.31 82.13 -30.02
CA TYR A 410 123.38 83.51 -30.51
C TYR A 410 124.82 84.05 -30.49
N LEU A 411 125.52 83.92 -29.35
CA LEU A 411 126.90 84.39 -29.17
C LEU A 411 127.91 83.70 -30.12
N ASN A 412 127.71 82.42 -30.42
CA ASN A 412 128.57 81.70 -31.38
C ASN A 412 128.34 82.17 -32.84
N SER A 413 127.12 82.61 -33.19
CA SER A 413 126.82 83.06 -34.57
C SER A 413 127.56 84.35 -34.96
N GLU A 414 127.77 85.29 -34.04
CA GLU A 414 128.59 86.48 -34.28
C GLU A 414 130.08 86.16 -34.42
N LYS A 415 130.55 85.09 -33.76
CA LYS A 415 131.95 84.69 -33.77
C LYS A 415 132.34 83.97 -35.07
N ILE A 416 131.39 83.29 -35.71
CA ILE A 416 131.59 82.63 -37.01
C ILE A 416 131.79 83.66 -38.13
N LYS A 417 130.94 84.70 -38.22
CA LYS A 417 131.06 85.75 -39.24
C LYS A 417 132.44 86.41 -39.32
N LYS A 418 133.07 86.65 -38.17
CA LYS A 418 134.42 87.24 -38.10
C LYS A 418 135.52 86.32 -38.65
N LEU A 419 135.35 85.00 -38.48
CA LEU A 419 136.31 84.02 -38.99
C LEU A 419 136.13 83.75 -40.49
N GLU A 420 134.93 83.94 -41.03
CA GLU A 420 134.65 83.82 -42.46
C GLU A 420 135.39 84.91 -43.27
N GLU A 421 135.39 86.16 -42.79
CA GLU A 421 136.14 87.29 -43.39
C GLU A 421 137.67 87.08 -43.36
N GLU A 422 138.21 86.48 -42.29
CA GLU A 422 139.64 86.13 -42.17
C GLU A 422 140.06 84.94 -43.08
N CYS A 423 139.13 84.03 -43.38
CA CYS A 423 139.40 82.91 -44.29
C CYS A 423 139.43 83.32 -45.77
N GLU A 424 138.60 84.28 -46.17
CA GLU A 424 138.49 84.69 -47.58
C GLU A 424 139.69 85.52 -48.06
N THR A 425 140.31 86.30 -47.17
CA THR A 425 141.60 86.97 -47.43
C THR A 425 142.74 85.95 -47.58
N SER A 426 142.87 85.02 -46.62
CA SER A 426 143.88 83.95 -46.63
C SER A 426 143.80 83.03 -47.86
N LEU A 427 142.60 82.80 -48.40
CA LEU A 427 142.38 81.94 -49.56
C LEU A 427 142.94 82.54 -50.86
N ASN A 428 142.91 83.87 -51.00
CA ASN A 428 143.43 84.56 -52.19
C ASN A 428 144.97 84.50 -52.23
N GLU A 429 145.65 84.73 -51.10
CA GLU A 429 147.11 84.62 -50.99
C GLU A 429 147.61 83.20 -51.35
N TYR A 430 146.88 82.16 -50.91
CA TYR A 430 147.16 80.78 -51.26
C TYR A 430 147.06 80.50 -52.78
N GLN A 431 146.09 81.08 -53.48
CA GLN A 431 145.90 80.83 -54.91
C GLN A 431 147.03 81.37 -55.77
N ASP A 432 147.62 82.52 -55.41
CA ASP A 432 148.73 83.09 -56.17
C ASP A 432 150.06 82.38 -55.87
N ALA A 433 150.31 81.98 -54.61
CA ALA A 433 151.44 81.11 -54.28
C ALA A 433 151.37 79.76 -55.04
N LYS A 434 150.17 79.18 -55.19
CA LYS A 434 149.96 77.91 -55.89
C LYS A 434 150.34 78.00 -57.39
N LYS A 435 150.06 79.11 -58.07
CA LYS A 435 150.47 79.33 -59.47
C LYS A 435 151.99 79.31 -59.61
N LEU A 436 152.71 79.97 -58.70
CA LEU A 436 154.18 80.06 -58.71
C LEU A 436 154.85 78.68 -58.54
N TRP A 437 154.40 77.89 -57.56
CA TRP A 437 155.00 76.57 -57.28
C TRP A 437 154.70 75.54 -58.38
N THR A 438 153.59 75.64 -59.10
CA THR A 438 153.28 74.72 -60.21
C THR A 438 154.20 74.86 -61.42
N SER A 439 154.84 76.02 -61.64
CA SER A 439 155.93 76.15 -62.63
C SER A 439 157.22 75.47 -62.21
N GLU A 440 157.53 75.48 -60.90
CA GLU A 440 158.79 74.95 -60.37
C GLU A 440 158.80 73.40 -60.33
N ILE A 441 157.67 72.79 -59.98
CA ILE A 441 157.50 71.32 -59.97
C ILE A 441 157.75 70.69 -61.35
N ARG A 442 157.38 71.37 -62.44
CA ARG A 442 157.65 70.91 -63.81
C ARG A 442 159.15 70.84 -64.14
N LYS A 443 159.99 71.66 -63.52
CA LYS A 443 161.46 71.60 -63.69
C LYS A 443 162.02 70.35 -62.97
N LEU A 444 161.66 70.19 -61.70
CA LEU A 444 162.16 69.09 -60.85
C LEU A 444 161.74 67.69 -61.35
N GLN A 445 160.58 67.56 -62.00
CA GLN A 445 160.14 66.29 -62.59
C GLN A 445 161.05 65.79 -63.73
N ASN A 446 161.70 66.68 -64.49
CA ASN A 446 162.68 66.29 -65.51
C ASN A 446 163.99 65.78 -64.89
N GLU A 447 164.41 66.34 -63.75
CA GLU A 447 165.65 65.92 -63.05
C GLU A 447 165.50 64.55 -62.39
N PHE A 448 164.35 64.27 -61.76
CA PHE A 448 164.10 63.01 -61.05
C PHE A 448 164.15 61.78 -61.98
N ALA A 449 163.74 61.94 -63.25
CA ALA A 449 163.79 60.90 -64.27
C ALA A 449 165.23 60.46 -64.65
N ILE A 450 166.23 61.30 -64.38
CA ILE A 450 167.65 60.99 -64.61
C ILE A 450 168.18 60.14 -63.44
N VAL A 451 167.81 60.46 -62.21
CA VAL A 451 168.27 59.77 -60.99
C VAL A 451 167.69 58.35 -60.89
N PHE A 452 166.41 58.15 -61.22
CA PHE A 452 165.74 56.86 -61.00
C PHE A 452 166.35 55.70 -61.80
N ARG A 453 167.00 55.98 -62.95
CA ARG A 453 167.72 54.95 -63.73
C ARG A 453 168.92 54.34 -62.99
N LYS A 454 169.39 54.98 -61.91
CA LYS A 454 170.47 54.48 -61.04
C LYS A 454 169.98 53.51 -59.94
N ALA A 455 168.66 53.41 -59.71
CA ALA A 455 168.08 52.46 -58.75
C ALA A 455 168.33 50.98 -59.15
N ASP A 456 168.31 50.72 -60.47
CA ASP A 456 168.39 49.42 -61.18
C ASP A 456 169.20 48.26 -60.54
N SER A 457 170.38 48.59 -59.99
CA SER A 457 171.52 47.66 -59.97
C SER A 457 171.94 47.11 -58.60
N LEU A 458 171.61 47.77 -57.49
CA LEU A 458 172.21 47.46 -56.17
C LEU A 458 171.35 46.55 -55.27
N MET A 459 170.02 46.67 -55.31
CA MET A 459 169.17 46.12 -54.22
C MET A 459 168.91 44.61 -54.27
N LYS A 460 169.10 43.95 -55.43
CA LYS A 460 168.71 42.54 -55.66
C LYS A 460 169.56 41.49 -54.91
N LYS A 461 170.69 41.85 -54.28
CA LYS A 461 171.64 40.88 -53.70
C LYS A 461 171.38 40.46 -52.23
N ASN A 462 170.67 41.25 -51.41
CA ASN A 462 170.71 41.07 -49.93
C ASN A 462 169.67 40.11 -49.31
N LYS A 463 168.60 39.71 -50.01
CA LYS A 463 167.39 39.16 -49.36
C LYS A 463 167.31 37.63 -49.17
N LEU A 464 168.34 36.87 -49.53
CA LEU A 464 168.20 35.41 -49.64
C LEU A 464 168.42 34.61 -48.33
N ILE A 465 168.94 35.24 -47.26
CA ILE A 465 169.63 34.52 -46.17
C ILE A 465 168.77 34.25 -44.90
N GLU A 466 167.63 34.93 -44.69
CA GLU A 466 166.96 34.99 -43.37
C GLU A 466 165.95 33.87 -43.00
N LYS A 467 165.50 33.03 -43.95
CA LYS A 467 164.18 32.36 -43.81
C LYS A 467 164.08 31.04 -43.04
N GLU A 468 165.18 30.41 -42.61
CA GLU A 468 165.17 28.96 -42.29
C GLU A 468 164.87 28.57 -40.83
N ASN A 469 164.77 29.51 -39.87
CA ASN A 469 164.95 29.20 -38.44
C ASN A 469 163.74 28.82 -37.55
N GLN A 470 162.46 28.94 -37.96
CA GLN A 470 161.34 29.09 -36.99
C GLN A 470 160.48 27.86 -36.60
N ALA A 471 160.77 26.63 -37.05
CA ALA A 471 159.75 25.55 -37.12
C ALA A 471 159.50 24.62 -35.88
N ALA A 472 160.07 24.85 -34.69
CA ALA A 472 160.32 23.74 -33.73
C ALA A 472 159.37 23.48 -32.52
N VAL A 473 158.40 24.33 -32.17
CA VAL A 473 157.93 24.46 -30.74
C VAL A 473 156.66 23.64 -30.31
N GLN A 474 156.05 22.82 -31.16
CA GLN A 474 154.59 22.51 -31.12
C GLN A 474 153.98 21.46 -30.12
N LYS A 475 154.72 20.60 -29.38
CA LYS A 475 154.20 19.21 -29.08
C LYS A 475 153.61 18.76 -27.69
N ILE A 476 153.45 19.58 -26.63
CA ILE A 476 153.45 19.05 -25.22
C ILE A 476 152.09 18.73 -24.46
N ARG A 477 150.87 19.13 -24.87
CA ARG A 477 149.82 19.56 -23.89
C ARG A 477 148.56 18.67 -23.55
N ASN A 478 148.58 17.33 -23.60
CA ASN A 478 147.36 16.57 -24.01
C ASN A 478 146.48 15.76 -22.98
N SER A 479 146.70 15.73 -21.66
CA SER A 479 146.63 14.41 -20.95
C SER A 479 145.43 13.92 -20.07
N ILE A 480 144.32 14.63 -19.76
CA ILE A 480 143.43 14.26 -18.60
C ILE A 480 141.91 14.10 -18.89
N SER A 481 141.25 13.04 -18.37
CA SER A 481 139.76 12.84 -18.31
C SER A 481 139.32 11.62 -17.45
N LYS A 482 138.03 11.52 -17.01
CA LYS A 482 137.14 10.31 -17.07
C LYS A 482 135.84 10.27 -16.21
N LYS A 483 135.79 10.81 -14.98
CA LYS A 483 134.82 10.44 -13.91
C LYS A 483 133.37 10.99 -14.08
N ARG A 484 132.30 10.17 -14.22
CA ARG A 484 130.89 10.68 -14.19
C ARG A 484 129.68 9.77 -13.80
N ASP A 485 129.71 8.43 -13.79
CA ASP A 485 128.60 7.72 -14.48
C ASP A 485 127.61 6.78 -13.70
N HIS A 486 127.41 6.83 -12.36
CA HIS A 486 126.72 5.73 -11.62
C HIS A 486 125.70 6.09 -10.47
N ILE A 487 124.43 6.50 -10.74
CA ILE A 487 123.42 6.81 -9.67
C ILE A 487 121.92 6.35 -9.90
N MET A 488 121.49 5.79 -11.04
CA MET A 488 120.07 5.87 -11.50
C MET A 488 119.00 4.80 -11.07
N ASN A 489 119.26 3.80 -10.20
CA ASN A 489 118.53 2.48 -10.25
C ASN A 489 117.44 2.12 -9.17
N VAL A 490 116.59 3.02 -8.62
CA VAL A 490 115.70 2.67 -7.47
C VAL A 490 114.21 3.11 -7.61
N HIS A 491 113.46 2.66 -8.63
CA HIS A 491 112.06 3.15 -8.89
C HIS A 491 110.89 2.14 -8.67
N GLU A 492 111.09 0.83 -8.53
CA GLU A 492 110.03 -0.14 -8.95
C GLU A 492 108.99 -0.66 -7.90
N LEU A 493 109.09 -0.37 -6.60
CA LEU A 493 108.24 -1.02 -5.56
C LEU A 493 106.92 -0.25 -5.22
N LYS A 494 105.92 -0.22 -6.13
CA LYS A 494 104.77 0.73 -6.04
C LYS A 494 103.31 0.18 -6.04
N ILE A 495 103.00 -1.14 -5.95
CA ILE A 495 101.69 -1.65 -6.48
C ILE A 495 100.72 -2.42 -5.53
N LEU A 496 101.07 -2.92 -4.32
CA LEU A 496 100.41 -4.13 -3.78
C LEU A 496 99.60 -4.08 -2.44
N LYS A 497 98.73 -3.10 -2.12
CA LYS A 497 97.98 -3.17 -0.82
C LYS A 497 96.65 -2.39 -0.68
N SER A 498 95.54 -2.93 -1.17
CA SER A 498 94.22 -2.26 -1.06
C SER A 498 92.99 -3.15 -0.74
N GLN A 499 92.06 -3.38 -1.66
CA GLN A 499 90.69 -2.87 -1.44
C GLN A 499 89.47 -3.84 -1.37
N TYR A 500 89.59 -5.15 -1.62
CA TYR A 500 88.46 -5.88 -2.24
C TYR A 500 87.75 -7.03 -1.46
N ASP A 501 88.38 -7.70 -0.51
CA ASP A 501 87.94 -9.06 -0.08
C ASP A 501 86.69 -9.14 0.83
N GLU A 502 86.01 -8.03 1.14
CA GLU A 502 84.94 -7.98 2.16
C GLU A 502 83.56 -8.52 1.71
N THR A 503 83.44 -9.12 0.52
CA THR A 503 82.13 -9.51 -0.06
C THR A 503 81.88 -11.03 -0.23
N PHE A 504 82.85 -11.90 0.12
CA PHE A 504 82.76 -13.34 -0.16
C PHE A 504 81.98 -14.18 0.88
N GLU A 505 81.86 -13.73 2.14
CA GLU A 505 81.37 -14.57 3.26
C GLU A 505 79.84 -14.78 3.38
N LYS A 506 79.01 -14.14 2.56
CA LYS A 506 77.54 -14.16 2.75
C LYS A 506 76.78 -15.26 2.00
N LEU A 507 77.40 -15.95 1.04
CA LEU A 507 76.70 -16.89 0.13
C LEU A 507 76.92 -18.39 0.42
N LEU A 508 77.76 -18.76 1.40
CA LEU A 508 78.13 -20.16 1.67
C LEU A 508 77.39 -20.85 2.83
N ARG A 509 76.45 -20.18 3.52
CA ARG A 509 75.78 -20.72 4.72
C ARG A 509 74.49 -21.52 4.46
N ASP A 510 73.78 -21.28 3.36
CA ASP A 510 72.39 -21.75 3.22
C ASP A 510 72.24 -23.17 2.59
N ILE A 511 73.32 -23.78 2.11
CA ILE A 511 73.26 -25.06 1.36
C ILE A 511 73.38 -26.30 2.28
N ALA A 512 73.99 -26.19 3.46
CA ALA A 512 74.33 -27.37 4.28
C ALA A 512 73.17 -27.97 5.11
N HIS A 513 72.09 -27.23 5.36
CA HIS A 513 71.04 -27.61 6.31
C HIS A 513 70.10 -28.74 5.80
N VAL A 514 69.91 -28.86 4.49
CA VAL A 514 68.85 -29.71 3.90
C VAL A 514 69.21 -31.21 3.95
N THR A 515 70.49 -31.57 3.85
CA THR A 515 70.94 -32.97 3.68
C THR A 515 70.72 -33.85 4.92
N ASN A 516 70.69 -33.27 6.13
CA ASN A 516 70.68 -34.06 7.38
C ASN A 516 69.29 -34.62 7.75
N ILE A 517 68.20 -34.04 7.21
CA ILE A 517 66.82 -34.40 7.59
C ILE A 517 66.38 -35.75 6.98
N TYR A 518 66.89 -36.10 5.79
CA TYR A 518 66.43 -37.27 5.02
C TYR A 518 66.73 -38.63 5.68
N ASN A 519 67.89 -38.76 6.34
CA ASN A 519 68.38 -40.06 6.82
C ASN A 519 67.63 -40.60 8.06
N ILE A 520 66.99 -39.73 8.85
CA ILE A 520 66.32 -40.12 10.11
C ILE A 520 64.97 -40.81 9.84
N THR A 521 64.30 -40.49 8.74
CA THR A 521 62.92 -40.93 8.49
C THR A 521 62.81 -42.39 8.08
N LYS A 522 63.89 -43.00 7.56
CA LYS A 522 63.89 -44.37 6.99
C LYS A 522 63.87 -45.49 8.05
N VAL A 523 64.49 -45.30 9.21
CA VAL A 523 64.60 -46.37 10.24
C VAL A 523 63.26 -46.61 10.97
N LYS A 524 62.40 -45.59 11.04
CA LYS A 524 61.11 -45.67 11.75
C LYS A 524 60.04 -46.49 11.03
N THR A 525 60.26 -46.91 9.78
CA THR A 525 59.21 -47.56 8.98
C THR A 525 59.10 -49.06 9.30
N ASP A 526 60.24 -49.74 9.47
CA ASP A 526 60.30 -51.21 9.57
C ASP A 526 59.74 -51.75 10.92
N GLU A 527 59.81 -50.98 12.01
CA GLU A 527 59.26 -51.38 13.32
C GLU A 527 57.73 -51.51 13.35
N TRP A 528 57.02 -50.92 12.39
CA TRP A 528 55.54 -50.94 12.36
C TRP A 528 54.96 -52.25 11.81
N GLU A 529 55.64 -52.91 10.88
CA GLU A 529 55.11 -54.12 10.24
C GLU A 529 54.99 -55.30 11.23
N GLN A 530 55.94 -55.43 12.15
CA GLN A 530 55.97 -56.56 13.09
C GLN A 530 54.82 -56.50 14.11
N ARG A 531 54.40 -55.29 14.52
CA ARG A 531 53.24 -55.07 15.41
C ARG A 531 51.90 -55.44 14.75
N LEU A 532 51.81 -55.39 13.42
CA LEU A 532 50.58 -55.67 12.68
C LEU A 532 50.12 -57.14 12.79
N MET A 533 51.07 -58.07 13.00
CA MET A 533 50.79 -59.51 12.96
C MET A 533 50.21 -60.08 14.26
N GLU A 534 50.57 -59.50 15.41
CA GLU A 534 50.02 -59.93 16.71
C GLU A 534 48.55 -59.51 16.89
N GLU A 535 48.20 -58.32 16.37
CA GLU A 535 46.81 -57.83 16.35
C GLU A 535 45.88 -58.80 15.61
N ARG A 536 46.32 -59.38 14.47
CA ARG A 536 45.51 -60.35 13.69
C ARG A 536 45.02 -61.56 14.50
N LYS A 537 45.76 -62.01 15.51
CA LYS A 537 45.30 -63.12 16.39
C LYS A 537 44.23 -62.68 17.38
N LYS A 538 44.27 -61.43 17.87
CA LYS A 538 43.25 -60.88 18.78
C LYS A 538 41.89 -60.78 18.09
N PHE A 539 41.87 -60.42 16.80
CA PHE A 539 40.64 -60.28 16.00
C PHE A 539 39.81 -61.58 15.88
N MET A 540 40.40 -62.78 15.84
CA MET A 540 39.62 -64.03 15.72
C MET A 540 38.78 -64.36 16.97
N LEU A 541 39.32 -64.13 18.17
CA LEU A 541 38.54 -64.31 19.40
C LEU A 541 37.43 -63.25 19.52
N LEU A 542 37.71 -62.04 19.03
CA LEU A 542 36.74 -60.95 18.94
C LEU A 542 35.58 -61.29 17.99
N GLU A 543 35.86 -61.95 16.86
CA GLU A 543 34.84 -62.39 15.90
C GLU A 543 33.85 -63.40 16.50
N ALA A 544 34.33 -64.35 17.32
CA ALA A 544 33.47 -65.31 18.01
C ALA A 544 32.56 -64.63 19.05
N TYR A 545 33.09 -63.63 19.77
CA TYR A 545 32.30 -62.79 20.67
C TYR A 545 31.23 -61.99 19.90
N PHE A 546 31.60 -61.35 18.79
CA PHE A 546 30.63 -60.63 17.94
C PHE A 546 29.52 -61.53 17.39
N LYS A 547 29.80 -62.79 17.02
CA LYS A 547 28.77 -63.76 16.58
C LYS A 547 27.78 -64.17 17.68
N LYS A 548 28.11 -63.99 18.96
CA LYS A 548 27.14 -64.08 20.06
C LYS A 548 26.36 -62.77 20.19
N LEU A 549 27.06 -61.63 20.22
CA LEU A 549 26.48 -60.29 20.30
C LEU A 549 25.42 -60.04 19.21
N ILE A 550 25.68 -60.47 17.97
CA ILE A 550 24.76 -60.36 16.83
C ILE A 550 23.44 -61.11 17.09
N ARG A 551 23.48 -62.28 17.75
CA ARG A 551 22.26 -63.06 18.04
C ARG A 551 21.41 -62.39 19.11
N ASP A 552 22.05 -61.91 20.18
CA ASP A 552 21.38 -61.14 21.24
C ASP A 552 20.81 -59.81 20.66
N GLN A 553 21.54 -59.16 19.76
CA GLN A 553 21.07 -58.00 18.99
C GLN A 553 19.88 -58.33 18.07
N THR A 554 19.83 -59.50 17.41
CA THR A 554 18.65 -59.86 16.60
C THR A 554 17.40 -60.12 17.44
N GLY A 555 17.55 -60.67 18.66
CA GLY A 555 16.44 -60.79 19.61
C GLY A 555 15.90 -59.42 20.07
N LEU A 556 16.81 -58.50 20.38
CA LEU A 556 16.48 -57.10 20.66
C LEU A 556 15.83 -56.41 19.45
N ALA A 557 16.32 -56.64 18.24
CA ALA A 557 15.77 -56.06 17.01
C ALA A 557 14.32 -56.49 16.74
N ILE A 558 13.93 -57.71 17.09
CA ILE A 558 12.54 -58.18 17.00
C ILE A 558 11.64 -57.48 18.03
N MET A 559 12.10 -57.32 19.28
CA MET A 559 11.36 -56.54 20.28
C MET A 559 11.25 -55.06 19.91
N ILE A 560 12.32 -54.48 19.33
CA ILE A 560 12.31 -53.12 18.78
C ILE A 560 11.31 -53.03 17.62
N LYS A 561 11.27 -54.01 16.70
CA LYS A 561 10.29 -54.04 15.59
C LYS A 561 8.86 -54.02 16.09
N ASN A 562 8.50 -54.86 17.07
CA ASN A 562 7.15 -54.89 17.61
C ASN A 562 6.79 -53.59 18.34
N ARG A 563 7.75 -52.99 19.08
CA ARG A 563 7.61 -51.66 19.68
C ARG A 563 7.45 -50.57 18.60
N MET A 564 8.16 -50.69 17.48
CA MET A 564 8.08 -49.80 16.33
C MET A 564 6.69 -49.85 15.70
N GLU A 565 6.11 -51.05 15.54
CA GLU A 565 4.75 -51.23 15.01
C GLU A 565 3.70 -50.57 15.92
N THR A 566 3.81 -50.68 17.25
CA THR A 566 2.94 -49.94 18.18
C THR A 566 3.13 -48.42 18.09
N VAL A 567 4.38 -47.94 18.02
CA VAL A 567 4.67 -46.50 17.89
C VAL A 567 4.21 -45.94 16.53
N MET A 568 4.25 -46.74 15.46
CA MET A 568 3.71 -46.34 14.16
C MET A 568 2.17 -46.23 14.19
N ALA A 569 1.47 -47.12 14.90
CA ALA A 569 0.03 -47.01 15.09
C ALA A 569 -0.37 -45.75 15.89
N GLU A 570 0.34 -45.47 16.99
CA GLU A 570 0.18 -44.23 17.77
C GLU A 570 0.50 -42.98 16.91
N HIS A 571 1.54 -43.04 16.09
CA HIS A 571 1.91 -41.97 15.16
C HIS A 571 0.88 -41.77 14.04
N GLU A 572 0.25 -42.83 13.52
CA GLU A 572 -0.85 -42.72 12.54
C GLU A 572 -2.13 -42.14 13.13
N GLU A 573 -2.38 -42.36 14.43
CA GLU A 573 -3.49 -41.73 15.15
C GLU A 573 -3.19 -40.27 15.46
N GLN A 574 -1.98 -39.94 15.95
CA GLN A 574 -1.51 -38.57 16.09
C GLN A 574 -1.53 -37.82 14.75
N LYS A 575 -1.14 -38.48 13.65
CA LYS A 575 -1.18 -37.89 12.31
C LYS A 575 -2.61 -37.53 11.92
N ARG A 576 -3.58 -38.44 12.11
CA ARG A 576 -5.01 -38.15 11.87
C ARG A 576 -5.53 -36.99 12.73
N TYR A 577 -5.15 -36.93 13.99
CA TYR A 577 -5.49 -35.79 14.87
C TYR A 577 -4.87 -34.47 14.37
N MET A 578 -3.61 -34.49 13.93
CA MET A 578 -2.94 -33.33 13.35
C MET A 578 -3.49 -32.93 11.98
N GLU A 579 -3.97 -33.89 11.17
CA GLU A 579 -4.66 -33.61 9.90
C GLU A 579 -5.98 -32.85 10.15
N VAL A 580 -6.80 -33.29 11.11
CA VAL A 580 -8.02 -32.55 11.52
C VAL A 580 -7.67 -31.16 12.07
N LYS A 581 -6.64 -31.05 12.93
CA LYS A 581 -6.18 -29.74 13.43
C LYS A 581 -5.61 -28.83 12.34
N LYS A 582 -5.08 -29.39 11.26
CA LYS A 582 -4.63 -28.66 10.07
C LYS A 582 -5.82 -28.20 9.23
N GLU A 583 -6.89 -28.99 9.11
CA GLU A 583 -8.13 -28.58 8.46
C GLU A 583 -8.82 -27.44 9.25
N ASP A 584 -8.94 -27.57 10.58
CA ASP A 584 -9.40 -26.49 11.47
C ASP A 584 -8.58 -25.20 11.27
N ALA A 585 -7.25 -25.33 11.21
CA ALA A 585 -6.33 -24.20 11.05
C ALA A 585 -6.41 -23.58 9.65
N LEU A 586 -6.59 -24.37 8.59
CA LEU A 586 -6.79 -23.87 7.21
C LEU A 586 -8.12 -23.15 7.05
N GLN A 587 -9.19 -23.64 7.69
CA GLN A 587 -10.48 -22.98 7.73
C GLN A 587 -10.35 -21.61 8.42
N ALA A 588 -9.75 -21.56 9.61
CA ALA A 588 -9.47 -20.30 10.32
C ALA A 588 -8.53 -19.36 9.53
N LEU A 589 -7.58 -19.91 8.76
CA LEU A 589 -6.72 -19.11 7.87
C LEU A 589 -7.53 -18.48 6.74
N SER A 590 -8.44 -19.22 6.10
CA SER A 590 -9.31 -18.70 5.04
C SER A 590 -10.27 -17.61 5.55
N GLU A 591 -10.75 -17.73 6.78
CA GLU A 591 -11.58 -16.73 7.46
C GLU A 591 -10.78 -15.45 7.81
N MET A 592 -9.47 -15.57 8.09
CA MET A 592 -8.59 -14.41 8.20
C MET A 592 -8.15 -13.84 6.84
N GLU A 593 -8.02 -14.66 5.80
CA GLU A 593 -7.61 -14.24 4.45
C GLU A 593 -8.71 -13.45 3.73
N ALA A 594 -9.99 -13.72 4.00
CA ALA A 594 -11.11 -13.00 3.39
C ALA A 594 -11.01 -11.45 3.54
N PRO A 595 -10.86 -10.86 4.75
CA PRO A 595 -10.66 -9.41 4.89
C PRO A 595 -9.31 -8.93 4.33
N PHE A 596 -8.29 -9.79 4.21
CA PHE A 596 -7.06 -9.42 3.49
C PHE A 596 -7.28 -9.34 1.98
N GLN A 597 -8.15 -10.16 1.39
CA GLN A 597 -8.52 -10.06 -0.02
C GLN A 597 -9.31 -8.77 -0.29
N GLU A 598 -10.28 -8.43 0.56
CA GLU A 598 -11.00 -7.15 0.49
C GLU A 598 -10.05 -5.93 0.58
N LEU A 599 -9.07 -5.97 1.50
CA LEU A 599 -8.01 -4.95 1.60
C LEU A 599 -7.08 -4.94 0.37
N LEU A 600 -6.79 -6.08 -0.25
CA LEU A 600 -5.98 -6.14 -1.47
C LEU A 600 -6.73 -5.54 -2.66
N GLU A 601 -8.05 -5.73 -2.74
CA GLU A 601 -8.88 -5.05 -3.73
C GLU A 601 -8.99 -3.54 -3.47
N GLU A 602 -9.10 -3.10 -2.21
CA GLU A 602 -9.01 -1.67 -1.88
C GLU A 602 -7.64 -1.09 -2.26
N VAL A 603 -6.56 -1.81 -2.01
CA VAL A 603 -5.20 -1.42 -2.43
C VAL A 603 -5.08 -1.40 -3.97
N ALA A 604 -5.81 -2.24 -4.71
CA ALA A 604 -5.88 -2.16 -6.16
C ALA A 604 -6.62 -0.88 -6.61
N ARG A 605 -7.81 -0.61 -6.06
CA ARG A 605 -8.58 0.63 -6.32
C ARG A 605 -7.79 1.89 -5.97
N VAL A 606 -7.04 1.88 -4.86
CA VAL A 606 -6.16 3.00 -4.46
C VAL A 606 -4.94 3.13 -5.37
N LYS A 607 -4.42 2.05 -5.96
CA LYS A 607 -3.37 2.12 -6.98
C LYS A 607 -3.89 2.74 -8.28
N GLU A 608 -5.06 2.33 -8.76
CA GLU A 608 -5.70 2.91 -9.94
C GLU A 608 -5.90 4.44 -9.75
N LEU A 609 -6.48 4.86 -8.61
CA LEU A 609 -6.60 6.28 -8.25
C LEU A 609 -5.25 7.00 -8.13
N LYS A 610 -4.21 6.33 -7.66
CA LYS A 610 -2.85 6.89 -7.59
C LYS A 610 -2.24 7.05 -8.99
N ASP A 611 -2.49 6.12 -9.90
CA ASP A 611 -1.98 6.19 -11.27
C ASP A 611 -2.72 7.30 -12.05
N GLU A 612 -4.04 7.47 -11.87
CA GLU A 612 -4.79 8.66 -12.32
C GLU A 612 -4.23 9.98 -11.73
N GLN A 613 -3.86 9.98 -10.45
CA GLN A 613 -3.20 11.13 -9.81
C GLN A 613 -1.80 11.39 -10.39
N ILE A 614 -1.06 10.35 -10.79
CA ILE A 614 0.23 10.50 -11.47
C ILE A 614 0.04 11.07 -12.87
N GLU A 615 -0.94 10.59 -13.65
CA GLU A 615 -1.25 11.14 -14.98
C GLU A 615 -1.65 12.61 -14.92
N THR A 616 -2.50 12.99 -13.95
CA THR A 616 -2.89 14.40 -13.75
C THR A 616 -1.72 15.26 -13.27
N ILE A 617 -0.82 14.74 -12.41
CA ILE A 617 0.43 15.43 -12.05
C ILE A 617 1.33 15.60 -13.28
N GLN A 618 1.51 14.58 -14.11
CA GLN A 618 2.32 14.68 -15.33
C GLN A 618 1.75 15.70 -16.31
N ALA A 619 0.43 15.75 -16.49
CA ALA A 619 -0.23 16.77 -17.30
C ALA A 619 0.02 18.20 -16.75
N LEU A 620 -0.01 18.38 -15.43
CA LEU A 620 0.32 19.63 -14.76
C LEU A 620 1.82 19.98 -14.85
N GLU A 621 2.71 18.98 -14.86
CA GLU A 621 4.15 19.18 -15.09
C GLU A 621 4.44 19.62 -16.53
N VAL A 622 3.82 19.01 -17.54
CA VAL A 622 3.91 19.46 -18.95
C VAL A 622 3.39 20.90 -19.09
N HIS A 623 2.26 21.24 -18.46
CA HIS A 623 1.73 22.61 -18.45
C HIS A 623 2.68 23.59 -17.73
N LYS A 624 3.28 23.19 -16.61
CA LYS A 624 4.30 23.97 -15.88
C LYS A 624 5.55 24.19 -16.73
N GLU A 625 6.03 23.18 -17.45
CA GLU A 625 7.14 23.31 -18.39
C GLU A 625 6.81 24.25 -19.54
N GLU A 626 5.57 24.23 -20.04
CA GLU A 626 5.14 25.20 -21.06
C GLU A 626 5.09 26.63 -20.52
N VAL A 627 4.59 26.84 -19.30
CA VAL A 627 4.64 28.15 -18.63
C VAL A 627 6.10 28.59 -18.39
N VAL A 628 7.02 27.68 -18.05
CA VAL A 628 8.44 27.97 -17.94
C VAL A 628 9.06 28.31 -19.30
N ARG A 629 8.71 27.62 -20.39
CA ARG A 629 9.13 27.94 -21.76
C ARG A 629 8.63 29.33 -22.18
N ARG A 630 7.35 29.66 -21.95
CA ARG A 630 6.80 31.01 -22.21
C ARG A 630 7.51 32.07 -21.37
N ARG A 631 7.81 31.80 -20.10
CA ARG A 631 8.57 32.70 -19.22
C ARG A 631 10.00 32.92 -19.69
N THR A 632 10.73 31.88 -20.11
CA THR A 632 12.09 32.03 -20.62
C THR A 632 12.12 32.76 -21.96
N GLN A 633 11.13 32.54 -22.83
CA GLN A 633 10.98 33.29 -24.08
C GLN A 633 10.74 34.78 -23.83
N ILE A 634 9.80 35.15 -22.94
CA ILE A 634 9.58 36.54 -22.51
C ILE A 634 10.85 37.13 -21.85
N GLN A 635 11.57 36.36 -21.05
CA GLN A 635 12.83 36.80 -20.43
C GLN A 635 13.93 37.04 -21.46
N MET A 636 14.02 36.21 -22.51
CA MET A 636 14.95 36.42 -23.63
C MET A 636 14.59 37.67 -24.42
N GLU A 637 13.31 37.87 -24.77
CA GLU A 637 12.84 39.10 -25.43
C GLU A 637 13.12 40.36 -24.59
N TYR A 638 12.94 40.28 -23.26
CA TYR A 638 13.28 41.37 -22.34
C TYR A 638 14.77 41.66 -22.29
N VAL A 639 15.62 40.62 -22.22
CA VAL A 639 17.09 40.78 -22.27
C VAL A 639 17.54 41.35 -23.60
N GLN A 640 16.95 40.90 -24.71
CA GLN A 640 17.26 41.38 -26.05
C GLN A 640 16.86 42.86 -26.22
N ARG A 641 15.63 43.24 -25.88
CA ARG A 641 15.22 44.67 -25.88
C ARG A 641 16.06 45.53 -24.95
N LYS A 642 16.49 44.98 -23.80
CA LYS A 642 17.42 45.67 -22.89
C LYS A 642 18.81 45.85 -23.52
N SER A 643 19.34 44.87 -24.25
CA SER A 643 20.60 45.03 -24.99
C SER A 643 20.48 46.04 -26.14
N GLU A 644 19.41 45.98 -26.93
CA GLU A 644 19.11 46.93 -28.01
C GLU A 644 19.00 48.37 -27.45
N MET A 645 18.32 48.56 -26.31
CA MET A 645 18.23 49.85 -25.64
C MET A 645 19.58 50.33 -25.08
N LEU A 646 20.42 49.42 -24.57
CA LEU A 646 21.78 49.77 -24.12
C LEU A 646 22.69 50.13 -25.30
N GLU A 647 22.59 49.46 -26.44
CA GLU A 647 23.29 49.84 -27.67
C GLU A 647 22.79 51.18 -28.24
N ALA A 648 21.48 51.43 -28.19
CA ALA A 648 20.91 52.74 -28.52
C ALA A 648 21.46 53.85 -27.60
N ILE A 649 21.60 53.57 -26.30
CA ILE A 649 22.22 54.50 -25.34
C ILE A 649 23.71 54.70 -25.67
N VAL A 650 24.47 53.65 -25.94
CA VAL A 650 25.92 53.73 -26.28
C VAL A 650 26.13 54.45 -27.60
N THR A 651 25.34 54.19 -28.64
CA THR A 651 25.39 54.91 -29.91
C THR A 651 24.97 56.37 -29.76
N SER A 652 23.96 56.69 -28.92
CA SER A 652 23.64 58.08 -28.56
C SER A 652 24.76 58.79 -27.78
N LYS A 653 25.52 58.07 -26.95
CA LYS A 653 26.68 58.61 -26.24
C LYS A 653 27.84 58.83 -27.21
N LYS A 654 28.12 57.89 -28.12
CA LYS A 654 29.12 58.05 -29.20
C LYS A 654 28.76 59.26 -30.08
N ARG A 655 27.50 59.40 -30.51
CA ARG A 655 27.00 60.58 -31.25
C ARG A 655 27.17 61.89 -30.47
N ARG A 656 26.90 61.89 -29.15
CA ARG A 656 27.16 63.06 -28.30
C ARG A 656 28.64 63.40 -28.18
N VAL A 657 29.53 62.41 -28.17
CA VAL A 657 30.99 62.62 -28.17
C VAL A 657 31.50 63.13 -29.53
N THR A 658 30.97 62.65 -30.66
CA THR A 658 31.31 63.22 -31.98
C THR A 658 30.77 64.63 -32.13
N LEU A 659 29.50 64.89 -31.76
CA LEU A 659 28.93 66.24 -31.72
C LEU A 659 29.72 67.17 -30.79
N ALA A 660 30.17 66.71 -29.62
CA ALA A 660 31.03 67.52 -28.75
C ALA A 660 32.39 67.83 -29.40
N LYS A 661 33.00 66.87 -30.12
CA LYS A 661 34.22 67.12 -30.89
C LYS A 661 34.00 68.07 -32.06
N GLU A 662 32.88 67.95 -32.76
CA GLU A 662 32.45 68.86 -33.83
C GLU A 662 32.16 70.27 -33.30
N ILE A 663 31.58 70.39 -32.09
CA ILE A 663 31.38 71.67 -31.39
C ILE A 663 32.70 72.28 -30.94
N GLU A 664 33.68 71.50 -30.45
CA GLU A 664 35.01 72.03 -30.13
C GLU A 664 35.83 72.36 -31.39
N LEU A 665 35.65 71.61 -32.49
CA LEU A 665 36.16 71.99 -33.81
C LEU A 665 35.53 73.29 -34.30
N ALA A 666 34.20 73.45 -34.16
CA ALA A 666 33.47 74.66 -34.49
C ALA A 666 33.89 75.84 -33.60
N LYS A 667 34.11 75.63 -32.29
CA LYS A 667 34.66 76.66 -31.39
C LYS A 667 36.07 77.06 -31.77
N THR A 668 36.94 76.10 -32.11
CA THR A 668 38.31 76.41 -32.53
C THR A 668 38.34 77.10 -33.89
N THR A 669 37.46 76.73 -34.84
CA THR A 669 37.26 77.51 -36.08
C THR A 669 36.65 78.88 -35.83
N ILE A 670 35.69 79.02 -34.91
CA ILE A 670 35.17 80.33 -34.50
C ILE A 670 36.27 81.17 -33.86
N VAL A 671 37.16 80.60 -33.05
CA VAL A 671 38.30 81.32 -32.45
C VAL A 671 39.34 81.71 -33.50
N THR A 672 39.65 80.88 -34.48
CA THR A 672 40.55 81.26 -35.60
C THR A 672 39.89 82.29 -36.50
N LEU A 673 38.63 82.09 -36.92
CA LEU A 673 37.86 83.08 -37.67
C LEU A 673 37.67 84.38 -36.89
N THR A 674 37.57 84.36 -35.55
CA THR A 674 37.51 85.59 -34.74
C THR A 674 38.87 86.29 -34.68
N LYS A 675 39.99 85.54 -34.70
CA LYS A 675 41.34 86.11 -34.86
C LYS A 675 41.54 86.67 -36.27
N GLU A 676 41.07 86.00 -37.31
CA GLU A 676 41.11 86.47 -38.70
C GLU A 676 40.19 87.67 -38.90
N ILE A 677 39.00 87.70 -38.29
CA ILE A 677 38.12 88.88 -38.24
C ILE A 677 38.81 90.02 -37.50
N LYS A 678 39.50 89.76 -36.37
CA LYS A 678 40.27 90.81 -35.66
C LYS A 678 41.43 91.32 -36.52
N HIS A 679 42.18 90.44 -37.15
CA HIS A 679 43.31 90.78 -38.02
C HIS A 679 42.84 91.57 -39.25
N THR A 680 41.80 91.11 -39.96
CA THR A 680 41.19 91.85 -41.08
C THR A 680 40.56 93.16 -40.63
N LYS A 681 40.12 93.30 -39.38
CA LYS A 681 39.65 94.59 -38.81
C LYS A 681 40.81 95.55 -38.57
N GLU A 682 41.95 95.06 -38.04
CA GLU A 682 43.20 95.80 -37.88
C GLU A 682 43.79 96.22 -39.25
N GLU A 683 43.69 95.35 -40.27
CA GLU A 683 43.99 95.69 -41.67
C GLU A 683 43.00 96.72 -42.23
N LEU A 684 41.70 96.64 -41.91
CA LEU A 684 40.72 97.65 -42.34
C LEU A 684 40.91 99.00 -41.64
N GLU A 685 41.40 99.01 -40.40
CA GLU A 685 41.74 100.22 -39.65
C GLU A 685 43.02 100.85 -40.21
N THR A 686 44.09 100.08 -40.43
CA THR A 686 45.28 100.59 -41.14
C THR A 686 44.98 101.06 -42.57
N LYS A 687 44.07 100.39 -43.31
CA LYS A 687 43.59 100.89 -44.62
C LYS A 687 42.66 102.10 -44.52
N ARG A 688 41.96 102.31 -43.40
CA ARG A 688 41.25 103.57 -43.12
C ARG A 688 42.24 104.69 -42.81
N ASP A 689 43.30 104.42 -42.07
CA ASP A 689 44.33 105.42 -41.74
C ASP A 689 45.14 105.80 -42.98
N GLU A 690 45.51 104.84 -43.83
CA GLU A 690 46.05 105.10 -45.18
C GLU A 690 45.08 105.94 -46.02
N LYS A 691 43.76 105.65 -45.97
CA LYS A 691 42.76 106.43 -46.69
C LYS A 691 42.66 107.86 -46.14
N ILE A 692 42.63 108.05 -44.83
CA ILE A 692 42.60 109.39 -44.19
C ILE A 692 43.84 110.18 -44.60
N PHE A 693 45.03 109.55 -44.56
CA PHE A 693 46.27 110.16 -45.03
C PHE A 693 46.23 110.52 -46.53
N LEU A 694 45.64 109.68 -47.38
CA LEU A 694 45.44 109.96 -48.81
C LEU A 694 44.40 111.07 -49.03
N ASP A 695 43.33 111.12 -48.25
CA ASP A 695 42.29 112.16 -48.29
C ASP A 695 42.86 113.51 -47.81
N GLU A 696 43.74 113.55 -46.79
CA GLU A 696 44.52 114.74 -46.43
C GLU A 696 45.47 115.20 -47.55
N LYS A 697 46.12 114.25 -48.23
CA LYS A 697 47.02 114.54 -49.36
C LYS A 697 46.24 115.06 -50.57
N LEU A 698 45.05 114.52 -50.81
CA LEU A 698 44.07 115.03 -51.79
C LEU A 698 43.52 116.40 -51.37
N GLY A 699 43.33 116.66 -50.08
CA GLY A 699 43.00 117.99 -49.54
C GLY A 699 44.04 119.03 -49.94
N LYS A 700 45.32 118.76 -49.63
CA LYS A 700 46.45 119.62 -50.01
C LYS A 700 46.57 119.80 -51.54
N LEU A 701 46.35 118.75 -52.32
CA LEU A 701 46.30 118.86 -53.80
C LEU A 701 45.10 119.68 -54.29
N ARG A 702 43.97 119.64 -53.60
CA ARG A 702 42.76 120.42 -53.92
C ARG A 702 42.92 121.89 -53.53
N GLU A 703 43.62 122.20 -52.43
CA GLU A 703 44.06 123.55 -52.08
C GLU A 703 45.02 124.12 -53.13
N ILE A 704 46.02 123.33 -53.58
CA ILE A 704 46.92 123.72 -54.68
C ILE A 704 46.12 123.97 -55.98
N TYR A 705 45.13 123.13 -56.28
CA TYR A 705 44.27 123.29 -57.45
C TYR A 705 43.38 124.55 -57.36
N GLU A 706 42.74 124.81 -56.21
CA GLU A 706 41.95 126.03 -56.01
C GLU A 706 42.83 127.29 -55.98
N PHE A 707 44.06 127.23 -55.48
CA PHE A 707 45.05 128.32 -55.60
C PHE A 707 45.43 128.58 -57.07
N ALA A 708 45.67 127.53 -57.87
CA ALA A 708 45.94 127.66 -59.30
C ALA A 708 44.72 128.20 -60.08
N LYS A 709 43.51 127.80 -59.70
CA LYS A 709 42.24 128.28 -60.26
C LYS A 709 41.94 129.73 -59.87
N TYR A 710 42.22 130.12 -58.62
CA TYR A 710 42.15 131.50 -58.15
C TYR A 710 43.09 132.40 -58.95
N ASN A 711 44.37 132.02 -59.08
CA ASN A 711 45.32 132.77 -59.92
C ASN A 711 44.86 132.85 -61.38
N ARG A 712 44.31 131.77 -61.95
CA ARG A 712 43.75 131.79 -63.32
C ARG A 712 42.54 132.72 -63.47
N SER A 713 41.72 132.89 -62.43
CA SER A 713 40.63 133.89 -62.41
C SER A 713 41.19 135.31 -62.30
N ASN A 714 42.13 135.52 -61.40
CA ASN A 714 42.74 136.83 -61.12
C ASN A 714 43.52 137.36 -62.35
N TYR A 715 44.24 136.50 -63.07
CA TYR A 715 44.86 136.87 -64.35
C TYR A 715 43.83 137.19 -65.43
N LYS A 716 42.64 136.58 -65.40
CA LYS A 716 41.58 136.87 -66.36
C LYS A 716 40.92 138.23 -66.10
N GLU A 717 40.64 138.54 -64.84
CA GLU A 717 40.13 139.85 -64.42
C GLU A 717 41.15 140.99 -64.69
N LEU A 718 42.46 140.73 -64.52
CA LEU A 718 43.52 141.66 -64.93
C LEU A 718 43.58 141.86 -66.45
N PHE A 719 43.40 140.80 -67.25
CA PHE A 719 43.35 140.92 -68.71
C PHE A 719 42.10 141.69 -69.18
N ASP A 720 40.94 141.46 -68.57
CA ASP A 720 39.71 142.17 -68.90
C ASP A 720 39.79 143.66 -68.51
N MET A 721 40.38 144.01 -67.35
CA MET A 721 40.67 145.41 -66.98
C MET A 721 41.61 146.12 -67.97
N LEU A 722 42.71 145.48 -68.39
CA LEU A 722 43.65 146.07 -69.35
C LEU A 722 43.03 146.31 -70.73
N ILE A 723 42.04 145.50 -71.13
CA ILE A 723 41.28 145.69 -72.37
C ILE A 723 40.34 146.89 -72.27
N ASP A 724 39.73 147.14 -71.11
CA ASP A 724 38.85 148.29 -70.90
C ASP A 724 39.63 149.61 -70.70
N GLU A 725 40.80 149.59 -70.06
CA GLU A 725 41.70 150.76 -70.00
C GLU A 725 42.20 151.15 -71.40
N LEU A 726 42.51 150.19 -72.28
CA LEU A 726 42.87 150.46 -73.67
C LEU A 726 41.77 151.23 -74.42
N LYS A 727 40.49 150.83 -74.27
CA LYS A 727 39.34 151.54 -74.86
C LYS A 727 39.20 152.96 -74.32
N ILE A 728 39.43 153.17 -73.02
CA ILE A 728 39.38 154.49 -72.39
C ILE A 728 40.50 155.39 -72.94
N LEU A 729 41.70 154.86 -73.15
CA LEU A 729 42.83 155.59 -73.73
C LEU A 729 42.62 155.93 -75.22
N GLU A 730 42.02 155.04 -76.01
CA GLU A 730 41.65 155.32 -77.41
C GLU A 730 40.61 156.45 -77.50
N VAL A 731 39.58 156.44 -76.65
CA VAL A 731 38.59 157.52 -76.58
C VAL A 731 39.25 158.85 -76.20
N ARG A 732 40.13 158.86 -75.20
CA ARG A 732 40.86 160.07 -74.76
C ARG A 732 41.78 160.63 -75.85
N MET A 733 42.55 159.77 -76.52
CA MET A 733 43.40 160.15 -77.66
C MET A 733 42.59 160.77 -78.81
N SER A 734 41.36 160.29 -79.05
CA SER A 734 40.47 160.86 -80.07
C SER A 734 39.90 162.25 -79.69
N GLN A 735 39.73 162.52 -78.40
CA GLN A 735 39.23 163.80 -77.88
C GLN A 735 40.34 164.86 -77.82
N GLU A 736 41.54 164.49 -77.37
CA GLU A 736 42.67 165.44 -77.26
C GLU A 736 43.19 165.85 -78.66
N ARG A 737 43.14 165.00 -79.69
CA ARG A 737 43.40 165.43 -81.08
C ARG A 737 42.45 166.53 -81.55
N LYS A 738 41.15 166.43 -81.24
CA LYS A 738 40.16 167.47 -81.57
C LYS A 738 40.42 168.79 -80.82
N ALA A 739 40.94 168.73 -79.60
CA ALA A 739 41.35 169.92 -78.86
C ALA A 739 42.61 170.58 -79.49
N LEU A 740 43.56 169.77 -79.97
CA LEU A 740 44.78 170.24 -80.62
C LEU A 740 44.49 170.92 -81.97
N ASP A 741 43.63 170.33 -82.80
CA ASP A 741 43.22 170.90 -84.10
C ASP A 741 42.49 172.25 -83.94
N ASN A 742 41.62 172.37 -82.94
CA ASN A 742 40.97 173.65 -82.61
C ASN A 742 41.99 174.71 -82.19
N SER A 743 43.01 174.35 -81.40
CA SER A 743 44.08 175.27 -80.99
C SER A 743 44.96 175.70 -82.18
N LEU A 744 45.23 174.80 -83.13
CA LEU A 744 45.93 175.10 -84.38
C LEU A 744 45.12 176.04 -85.29
N MET A 745 43.79 175.92 -85.33
CA MET A 745 42.92 176.82 -86.09
C MET A 745 42.91 178.24 -85.52
N SER A 746 42.77 178.42 -84.20
CA SER A 746 42.89 179.77 -83.57
C SER A 746 44.29 180.39 -83.77
N ARG A 747 45.34 179.55 -83.87
CA ARG A 747 46.70 180.00 -84.20
C ARG A 747 46.87 180.41 -85.67
N LYS A 748 45.94 180.01 -86.55
CA LYS A 748 45.92 180.34 -87.99
C LYS A 748 45.33 181.73 -88.25
N GLU A 749 44.27 182.11 -87.54
CA GLU A 749 43.65 183.45 -87.63
C GLU A 749 44.60 184.57 -87.15
N ILE A 750 45.36 184.32 -86.09
CA ILE A 750 46.36 185.27 -85.55
C ILE A 750 47.51 185.52 -86.55
N LEU A 751 47.78 184.60 -87.48
CA LEU A 751 48.82 184.73 -88.50
C LEU A 751 48.34 185.35 -89.81
N GLN A 752 47.03 185.45 -90.06
CA GLN A 752 46.49 185.99 -91.34
C GLN A 752 46.34 187.51 -91.40
N THR A 753 46.57 188.26 -90.31
CA THR A 753 46.34 189.72 -90.28
C THR A 753 47.61 190.57 -90.21
N LYS A 754 48.80 189.99 -90.43
CA LYS A 754 50.09 190.74 -90.37
C LYS A 754 51.04 190.57 -91.55
N THR A 755 50.55 190.13 -92.71
CA THR A 755 51.36 189.98 -93.95
C THR A 755 50.65 190.50 -95.21
N GLU A 756 50.04 191.69 -95.17
CA GLU A 756 49.63 192.36 -96.42
C GLU A 756 49.68 193.91 -96.34
N SER A 757 50.78 194.43 -95.75
CA SER A 757 51.29 195.76 -96.08
C SER A 757 52.48 195.61 -97.01
N ASN A 758 52.21 195.53 -98.33
CA ASN A 758 53.03 196.00 -99.47
C ASN A 758 52.69 195.28 -100.79
N LYS A 759 51.71 195.78 -101.56
CA LYS A 759 51.98 196.56 -102.80
C LYS A 759 50.72 196.94 -103.60
N VAL A 760 50.52 198.27 -103.71
CA VAL A 760 50.18 199.01 -104.96
C VAL A 760 48.71 199.08 -105.43
N VAL A 761 48.21 200.34 -105.54
CA VAL A 761 46.88 200.85 -106.00
C VAL A 761 45.67 200.36 -105.16
N VAL A 762 44.74 201.19 -104.62
CA VAL A 762 44.14 202.46 -105.09
C VAL A 762 43.89 203.44 -103.92
N LYS A 763 43.91 204.74 -104.27
CA LYS A 763 43.33 205.96 -103.60
C LYS A 763 42.56 205.77 -102.27
N GLN A 764 42.91 206.50 -101.19
CA GLN A 764 42.67 207.95 -100.96
C GLN A 764 41.20 208.26 -100.60
N ILE A 765 40.99 209.03 -99.52
CA ILE A 765 39.70 209.44 -98.92
C ILE A 765 39.06 208.28 -98.11
N ARG A 766 38.87 208.37 -96.78
CA ARG A 766 38.75 209.56 -95.91
C ARG A 766 39.45 209.35 -94.56
#